data_AF-A0A8S1YDH4-F1
#
_entry.id   AF-A0A8S1YDH4-F1
#
_cell.length_a   1.000
_cell.length_b   1.000
_cell.length_c   1.000
_cell.angle_alpha   90.00
_cell.angle_beta   90.00
_cell.angle_gamma   90.00
#
_symmetry.space_group_name_H-M   'P 1'
#
loop_
_entity.id
_entity.type
_entity.pdbx_description
1 polymer ?
#
loop_
_entity_poly.entity_id
_entity_poly.type
_entity_poly.pdbx_seq_one_letter_code
_entity_poly.pdbx_strand_id
1 'polypeptide(L)'
;MIETTTQNQKLEFSKIAEQCIKQLELQIDKSFDRINDEIDTLLDIKMAPLNVSTIIYKLPSPQTVKIDIKIKLSNEVCCGRVSNQMDEQSALENSILQPLSYESELLKENEELNKLQWIGYYGEKNFKVGQWIAKWKGDLLNEVGGLYFNDGKKQGQWKEIIENYLEFMKWGHILMIQGKISGELFIMIKRLVGDLMIMELKLEIGQIWMINIILENKQFILVTIKMVKKLVDGIQNKVGRECKNNYINDYKTQSGGGIYDNGVKIGNWVILGDQFKDGNEITECGQYENGKKVAIWEIKWKGNEKIGEGLFDDQAEGESVKIGKWIDLDEEFSLEHQMIYKGEYQNGKKIDRWDICGGGLYDQRGNKTGTWVEIYQGLQIKAIQIGEYQNDNKTGRWDILQKDKANKEFKQIGGGSYNYGVKIGEWIDIERLKNGQQVLWNGDYSHGQRVDRWNFWCVEDENNEFLIKGGGFYKNGVKNGDWVNFNEEFSKEKQLIYDGKYQNDKKIGIWHSFQFDKKNFQQIGARYYDIQGILKVEKNIYLTYQGNLKNGYKVGQWQTLYGSRQIGGGKYDEKGHGKKIGQWKESSVDFPDEIIYIGEYNNDGQKIGRWDIEVWNHEKNQFGKIGDGQYHKMTDSLKIGQWKEFDSKDRSIIYIGEYNNYGQKIGRWDIEVQNDQKKQFEKIGGGSYNNSLKIGKWVFIQKNRFYEGEYNNDKKMGFWKKFDGQSLSRLRSCRFYDLNGIKILKVSSSFMHIGNLRNGNKIGKWQTWLYDNKYIGGGLYNEGGSSIQIGKWTIIDDSNPSYVGEFSKNGKKIGRWDIEIWNHEKNQFEKIGGGSYHKMTDSLKIGQWKEFDSKDRSIIYIGEYNNYGQKIGRWDIEFKKYQQHQFEKIGGGCYDERGIKVGQWIFIEGYTKFEGKFNNDGKKIDLWYLRDSRYEKEARGSYQDDKEHGEWEIKTSSGTEKGCYSNGRKIDKWFLEYYERGSRRQKQIYY
;
A
#
# COMPACT_ATOMS: atom_id res chain seq x y z
N MET A 1 35.72 -5.62 -44.20
CA MET A 1 36.14 -4.50 -45.09
C MET A 1 36.84 -3.36 -44.34
N ILE A 2 36.43 -3.00 -43.11
CA ILE A 2 37.06 -1.89 -42.34
C ILE A 2 38.38 -2.30 -41.66
N GLU A 3 38.63 -3.58 -41.45
CA GLU A 3 39.86 -4.07 -40.79
C GLU A 3 41.11 -4.04 -41.69
N THR A 4 40.95 -3.91 -43.01
CA THR A 4 42.07 -3.95 -43.97
C THR A 4 42.34 -2.61 -44.68
N THR A 5 41.66 -1.53 -44.29
CA THR A 5 41.79 -0.22 -44.95
C THR A 5 42.76 0.70 -44.21
N THR A 6 43.60 1.40 -45.00
CA THR A 6 44.63 2.30 -44.49
C THR A 6 44.03 3.50 -43.76
N GLN A 7 44.81 4.13 -42.87
CA GLN A 7 44.34 5.21 -42.00
C GLN A 7 43.78 6.42 -42.80
N ASN A 8 44.32 6.68 -44.00
CA ASN A 8 43.80 7.72 -44.90
C ASN A 8 42.43 7.35 -45.51
N GLN A 9 42.20 6.08 -45.83
CA GLN A 9 40.90 5.61 -46.32
C GLN A 9 39.84 5.66 -45.21
N LYS A 10 40.23 5.38 -43.96
CA LYS A 10 39.33 5.55 -42.80
C LYS A 10 38.88 7.00 -42.61
N LEU A 11 39.80 7.95 -42.82
CA LEU A 11 39.48 9.39 -42.76
C LEU A 11 38.52 9.80 -43.89
N GLU A 12 38.70 9.24 -45.09
CA GLU A 12 37.82 9.50 -46.23
C GLU A 12 36.41 8.90 -46.02
N PHE A 13 36.32 7.67 -45.51
CA PHE A 13 35.06 7.05 -45.13
C PHE A 13 34.34 7.82 -44.00
N SER A 14 35.08 8.36 -43.03
CA SER A 14 34.52 9.21 -41.98
C SER A 14 33.87 10.47 -42.55
N LYS A 15 34.52 11.12 -43.54
CA LYS A 15 33.97 12.32 -44.20
C LYS A 15 32.72 12.00 -45.03
N ILE A 16 32.70 10.87 -45.72
CA ILE A 16 31.53 10.41 -46.48
C ILE A 16 30.37 10.08 -45.52
N ALA A 17 30.65 9.41 -44.41
CA ALA A 17 29.65 9.12 -43.38
C ALA A 17 29.05 10.40 -42.78
N GLU A 18 29.88 11.41 -42.48
CA GLU A 18 29.43 12.72 -42.01
C GLU A 18 28.53 13.43 -43.04
N GLN A 19 28.87 13.36 -44.33
CA GLN A 19 28.04 13.94 -45.40
C GLN A 19 26.71 13.18 -45.56
N CYS A 20 26.70 11.86 -45.45
CA CYS A 20 25.48 11.06 -45.50
C CYS A 20 24.57 11.34 -44.30
N ILE A 21 25.13 11.52 -43.10
CA ILE A 21 24.38 11.87 -41.89
C ILE A 21 23.72 13.24 -42.06
N LYS A 22 24.47 14.26 -42.52
CA LYS A 22 23.91 15.61 -42.78
C LYS A 22 22.81 15.61 -43.85
N GLN A 23 22.91 14.75 -44.86
CA GLN A 23 21.86 14.61 -45.87
C GLN A 23 20.61 13.92 -45.30
N LEU A 24 20.78 12.94 -44.42
CA LEU A 24 19.68 12.26 -43.73
C LEU A 24 18.96 13.20 -42.76
N GLU A 25 19.69 14.01 -41.98
CA GLU A 25 19.12 15.04 -41.10
C GLU A 25 18.28 16.04 -41.90
N LEU A 26 18.80 16.52 -43.04
CA LEU A 26 18.06 17.44 -43.92
C LEU A 26 16.79 16.81 -44.52
N GLN A 27 16.78 15.50 -44.79
CA GLN A 27 15.58 14.81 -45.28
C GLN A 27 14.55 14.55 -44.18
N ILE A 28 15.00 14.32 -42.95
CA ILE A 28 14.14 14.17 -41.78
C ILE A 28 13.44 15.50 -41.48
N ASP A 29 14.17 16.61 -41.46
CA ASP A 29 13.61 17.95 -41.21
C ASP A 29 12.54 18.31 -42.25
N LYS A 30 12.83 18.08 -43.55
CA LYS A 30 11.84 18.29 -44.63
C LYS A 30 10.60 17.41 -44.51
N SER A 31 10.74 16.21 -43.95
CA SER A 31 9.60 15.31 -43.72
C SER A 31 8.78 15.77 -42.51
N PHE A 32 9.42 16.35 -41.51
CA PHE A 32 8.77 16.93 -40.33
C PHE A 32 7.96 18.18 -40.68
N ASP A 33 8.54 19.08 -41.48
CA ASP A 33 7.84 20.29 -41.96
C ASP A 33 6.59 19.91 -42.77
N ARG A 34 6.70 18.89 -43.63
CA ARG A 34 5.56 18.39 -44.42
C ARG A 34 4.44 17.77 -43.56
N ILE A 35 4.80 17.09 -42.47
CA ILE A 35 3.82 16.54 -41.53
C ILE A 35 3.13 17.67 -40.75
N ASN A 36 3.86 18.71 -40.36
CA ASN A 36 3.29 19.87 -39.68
C ASN A 36 2.34 20.65 -40.60
N ASP A 37 2.69 20.86 -41.87
CA ASP A 37 1.82 21.49 -42.86
C ASP A 37 0.52 20.68 -43.09
N GLU A 38 0.59 19.35 -43.11
CA GLU A 38 -0.59 18.48 -43.20
C GLU A 38 -1.47 18.53 -41.94
N ILE A 39 -0.86 18.68 -40.76
CA ILE A 39 -1.58 18.83 -39.48
C ILE A 39 -2.28 20.20 -39.40
N ASP A 40 -1.63 21.27 -39.83
CA ASP A 40 -2.21 22.62 -39.84
C ASP A 40 -3.38 22.70 -40.85
N THR A 41 -3.24 22.05 -42.01
CA THR A 41 -4.32 21.93 -43.00
C THR A 41 -5.53 21.16 -42.46
N LEU A 42 -5.31 20.15 -41.60
CA LEU A 42 -6.38 19.38 -40.94
C LEU A 42 -7.05 20.15 -39.79
N LEU A 43 -6.34 21.09 -39.16
CA LEU A 43 -6.88 21.94 -38.09
C LEU A 43 -7.75 23.07 -38.64
N ASP A 44 -7.43 23.62 -39.81
CA ASP A 44 -8.25 24.65 -40.48
C ASP A 44 -9.61 24.13 -40.97
N ILE A 45 -9.74 22.82 -41.22
CA ILE A 45 -11.02 22.19 -41.63
C ILE A 45 -12.03 22.10 -40.48
N LYS A 46 -11.63 22.31 -39.21
CA LYS A 46 -12.52 22.19 -38.04
C LYS A 46 -13.08 23.50 -37.47
N MET A 47 -12.79 24.65 -38.08
CA MET A 47 -13.30 25.95 -37.60
C MET A 47 -14.03 26.75 -38.69
N ALA A 48 -15.16 26.23 -39.17
CA ALA A 48 -16.17 27.02 -39.86
C ALA A 48 -17.50 26.99 -39.05
N PRO A 49 -18.07 28.15 -38.67
CA PRO A 49 -19.28 28.18 -37.84
C PRO A 49 -20.54 27.86 -38.65
N LEU A 50 -21.25 26.82 -38.24
CA LEU A 50 -22.60 26.52 -38.74
C LEU A 50 -23.61 27.49 -38.12
N ASN A 51 -24.08 28.43 -38.94
CA ASN A 51 -25.23 29.28 -38.66
C ASN A 51 -26.51 28.50 -38.97
N VAL A 52 -27.38 28.32 -37.97
CA VAL A 52 -28.69 27.65 -38.12
C VAL A 52 -29.78 28.70 -38.06
N SER A 53 -30.45 28.95 -39.18
CA SER A 53 -31.77 29.58 -39.20
C SER A 53 -32.73 28.81 -40.13
N THR A 54 -33.83 28.40 -39.52
CA THR A 54 -35.06 27.73 -39.96
C THR A 54 -35.58 28.02 -41.36
N ILE A 55 -35.92 26.98 -42.15
CA ILE A 55 -37.06 26.95 -43.09
C ILE A 55 -37.73 25.57 -43.06
N ILE A 56 -39.07 25.58 -42.93
CA ILE A 56 -40.00 24.45 -42.91
C ILE A 56 -40.51 24.20 -44.35
N TYR A 57 -40.58 22.94 -44.83
CA TYR A 57 -41.82 22.26 -45.30
C TYR A 57 -41.56 20.88 -45.97
N LYS A 58 -42.34 19.89 -45.46
CA LYS A 58 -42.92 18.65 -46.05
C LYS A 58 -42.36 18.06 -47.36
N LEU A 59 -42.18 16.72 -47.36
CA LEU A 59 -43.01 15.70 -48.08
C LEU A 59 -42.45 14.26 -47.84
N PRO A 60 -43.14 13.17 -48.25
CA PRO A 60 -43.34 11.96 -47.44
C PRO A 60 -42.41 10.78 -47.79
N SER A 61 -42.60 9.71 -47.02
CA SER A 61 -41.95 8.39 -47.09
C SER A 61 -41.73 7.81 -48.49
N PRO A 62 -40.78 6.88 -48.61
CA PRO A 62 -40.93 5.79 -49.55
C PRO A 62 -40.90 4.41 -48.88
N GLN A 63 -41.81 3.59 -49.38
CA GLN A 63 -41.80 2.15 -49.29
C GLN A 63 -40.51 1.56 -49.89
N THR A 64 -40.13 0.44 -49.29
CA THR A 64 -39.17 -0.59 -49.71
C THR A 64 -38.96 -0.76 -51.22
N VAL A 65 -37.70 -0.66 -51.63
CA VAL A 65 -37.13 -1.42 -52.77
C VAL A 65 -35.98 -2.27 -52.25
N LYS A 66 -36.04 -3.56 -52.55
CA LYS A 66 -35.10 -4.60 -52.17
C LYS A 66 -34.00 -4.67 -53.24
N ILE A 67 -32.74 -4.44 -52.86
CA ILE A 67 -31.58 -4.75 -53.70
C ILE A 67 -30.67 -5.67 -52.88
N ASP A 68 -30.53 -6.91 -53.33
CA ASP A 68 -29.57 -7.89 -52.80
C ASP A 68 -28.18 -7.58 -53.35
N ILE A 69 -27.23 -7.28 -52.47
CA ILE A 69 -25.79 -7.33 -52.78
C ILE A 69 -25.10 -8.18 -51.71
N LYS A 70 -24.63 -9.35 -52.13
CA LYS A 70 -23.70 -10.21 -51.37
C LYS A 70 -22.30 -9.59 -51.42
N ILE A 71 -21.76 -9.18 -50.26
CA ILE A 71 -20.32 -8.99 -50.09
C ILE A 71 -19.87 -9.80 -48.86
N LYS A 72 -18.86 -10.63 -49.10
CA LYS A 72 -18.17 -11.52 -48.18
C LYS A 72 -17.10 -10.69 -47.47
N LEU A 73 -17.17 -10.55 -46.15
CA LEU A 73 -16.10 -9.94 -45.34
C LEU A 73 -15.62 -10.95 -44.30
N SER A 74 -14.36 -11.31 -44.44
CA SER A 74 -13.52 -12.02 -43.47
C SER A 74 -13.17 -11.07 -42.33
N ASN A 75 -13.55 -11.44 -41.11
CA ASN A 75 -13.15 -10.74 -39.90
C ASN A 75 -11.90 -11.39 -39.31
N GLU A 76 -10.77 -10.70 -39.41
CA GLU A 76 -9.65 -10.82 -38.47
C GLU A 76 -9.27 -9.43 -38.00
N VAL A 77 -9.60 -9.09 -36.75
CA VAL A 77 -8.94 -8.02 -36.00
C VAL A 77 -8.72 -8.52 -34.59
N CYS A 78 -7.44 -8.71 -34.25
CA CYS A 78 -6.92 -8.93 -32.92
C CYS A 78 -7.09 -7.67 -32.05
N CYS A 79 -7.63 -7.83 -30.85
CA CYS A 79 -7.54 -6.85 -29.77
C CYS A 79 -7.08 -7.56 -28.50
N GLY A 80 -5.80 -7.40 -28.16
CA GLY A 80 -5.23 -7.80 -26.88
C GLY A 80 -4.77 -6.57 -26.11
N ARG A 81 -5.51 -6.20 -25.06
CA ARG A 81 -5.04 -5.27 -24.02
C ARG A 81 -5.30 -5.96 -22.68
N VAL A 82 -4.24 -6.53 -22.11
CA VAL A 82 -4.23 -7.16 -20.79
C VAL A 82 -3.92 -6.08 -19.76
N SER A 83 -4.81 -5.91 -18.78
CA SER A 83 -4.59 -5.11 -17.57
C SER A 83 -4.47 -6.04 -16.37
N ASN A 84 -3.26 -6.15 -15.81
CA ASN A 84 -2.99 -6.88 -14.58
C ASN A 84 -3.00 -5.90 -13.40
N GLN A 85 -3.96 -6.06 -12.48
CA GLN A 85 -3.85 -5.62 -11.10
C GLN A 85 -4.31 -6.82 -10.24
N MET A 86 -3.39 -7.41 -9.48
CA MET A 86 -3.69 -8.43 -8.48
C MET A 86 -3.50 -7.79 -7.09
N ASP A 87 -4.54 -7.88 -6.26
CA ASP A 87 -4.56 -7.42 -4.88
C ASP A 87 -4.00 -8.51 -3.95
N GLU A 88 -2.86 -8.24 -3.31
CA GLU A 88 -2.29 -9.01 -2.19
C GLU A 88 -2.77 -8.42 -0.86
N GLN A 89 -3.86 -8.92 -0.26
CA GLN A 89 -4.24 -8.48 1.09
C GLN A 89 -5.11 -9.44 1.93
N SER A 90 -5.10 -10.77 1.73
CA SER A 90 -6.04 -11.67 2.44
C SER A 90 -5.46 -12.84 3.24
N ALA A 91 -4.20 -12.79 3.71
CA ALA A 91 -3.56 -13.94 4.37
C ALA A 91 -3.34 -13.86 5.90
N LEU A 92 -3.77 -12.80 6.63
CA LEU A 92 -3.35 -12.61 8.04
C LEU A 92 -4.42 -12.80 9.14
N GLU A 93 -5.70 -13.04 8.85
CA GLU A 93 -6.76 -12.76 9.87
C GLU A 93 -7.41 -13.95 10.61
N ASN A 94 -6.89 -15.18 10.57
CA ASN A 94 -7.55 -16.33 11.23
C ASN A 94 -6.72 -17.01 12.33
N SER A 95 -6.64 -16.43 13.54
CA SER A 95 -6.46 -17.24 14.77
C SER A 95 -6.94 -16.53 16.04
N ILE A 96 -7.63 -17.31 16.91
CA ILE A 96 -7.87 -17.13 18.36
C ILE A 96 -9.20 -16.48 18.80
N LEU A 97 -10.10 -17.29 19.39
CA LEU A 97 -11.06 -16.90 20.43
C LEU A 97 -11.35 -18.08 21.37
N GLN A 98 -11.00 -17.98 22.68
CA GLN A 98 -11.72 -18.48 23.88
C GLN A 98 -11.08 -17.92 25.19
N PRO A 99 -11.81 -17.78 26.32
CA PRO A 99 -11.59 -16.74 27.35
C PRO A 99 -10.80 -17.15 28.61
N LEU A 100 -10.26 -16.13 29.32
CA LEU A 100 -9.31 -16.18 30.46
C LEU A 100 -9.97 -16.07 31.85
N SER A 101 -9.30 -16.61 32.87
CA SER A 101 -9.35 -16.17 34.28
C SER A 101 -7.92 -15.88 34.76
N TYR A 102 -7.52 -14.61 34.90
CA TYR A 102 -6.21 -14.22 35.47
C TYR A 102 -6.18 -12.74 35.89
N GLU A 103 -7.01 -12.36 36.87
CA GLU A 103 -7.12 -10.98 37.36
C GLU A 103 -6.34 -10.72 38.67
N SER A 104 -5.55 -11.68 39.19
CA SER A 104 -5.05 -11.61 40.58
C SER A 104 -3.56 -11.27 40.80
N GLU A 105 -2.72 -11.18 39.77
CA GLU A 105 -1.27 -10.89 39.96
C GLU A 105 -0.85 -9.45 39.68
N LEU A 106 -1.56 -8.71 38.83
CA LEU A 106 -1.26 -7.29 38.54
C LEU A 106 -1.67 -6.33 39.68
N LEU A 107 -2.64 -6.73 40.52
CA LEU A 107 -2.98 -6.02 41.75
C LEU A 107 -1.83 -6.08 42.77
N LYS A 108 -1.00 -7.14 42.77
CA LYS A 108 0.12 -7.28 43.71
C LYS A 108 1.31 -6.37 43.40
N GLU A 109 1.57 -6.04 42.13
CA GLU A 109 2.70 -5.17 41.76
C GLU A 109 2.39 -3.68 41.95
N ASN A 110 1.12 -3.27 41.79
CA ASN A 110 0.70 -1.90 42.07
C ASN A 110 0.57 -1.61 43.58
N GLU A 111 0.23 -2.65 44.37
CA GLU A 111 0.30 -2.59 45.84
C GLU A 111 1.72 -2.36 46.35
N GLU A 112 2.76 -2.81 45.63
CA GLU A 112 4.16 -2.66 46.04
C GLU A 112 4.69 -1.23 45.86
N LEU A 113 4.27 -0.50 44.82
CA LEU A 113 4.67 0.90 44.59
C LEU A 113 4.02 1.89 45.57
N ASN A 114 2.82 1.60 46.06
CA ASN A 114 2.14 2.39 47.10
C ASN A 114 2.87 2.36 48.46
N LYS A 115 3.91 1.52 48.61
CA LYS A 115 4.71 1.40 49.83
C LYS A 115 5.89 2.38 49.87
N LEU A 116 6.12 3.18 48.81
CA LEU A 116 7.10 4.28 48.80
C LEU A 116 6.49 5.57 49.36
N GLN A 117 7.12 6.16 50.37
CA GLN A 117 6.69 7.41 51.02
C GLN A 117 7.85 8.41 51.07
N TRP A 118 7.58 9.68 50.76
CA TRP A 118 8.55 10.76 50.91
C TRP A 118 8.25 11.56 52.17
N ILE A 119 9.26 11.77 53.01
CA ILE A 119 9.16 12.51 54.27
C ILE A 119 9.99 13.78 54.15
N GLY A 120 9.35 14.92 54.42
CA GLY A 120 9.98 16.23 54.50
C GLY A 120 8.94 17.29 54.86
N TYR A 121 9.36 18.55 54.91
CA TYR A 121 8.49 19.65 55.30
C TYR A 121 8.03 20.46 54.10
N TYR A 122 6.82 21.00 54.20
CA TYR A 122 6.33 22.02 53.27
C TYR A 122 6.37 23.39 53.96
N GLY A 123 6.89 24.41 53.27
CA GLY A 123 6.95 25.78 53.77
C GLY A 123 5.63 26.52 53.60
N GLU A 124 5.57 27.79 54.03
CA GLU A 124 4.36 28.63 54.07
C GLU A 124 3.63 28.79 52.71
N LYS A 125 4.33 28.55 51.59
CA LYS A 125 3.77 28.58 50.24
C LYS A 125 3.44 27.20 49.66
N ASN A 126 3.37 26.17 50.50
CA ASN A 126 3.20 24.76 50.10
C ASN A 126 4.30 24.23 49.17
N PHE A 127 5.48 24.85 49.20
CA PHE A 127 6.67 24.31 48.53
C PHE A 127 7.37 23.31 49.44
N LYS A 128 7.98 22.27 48.85
CA LYS A 128 8.90 21.39 49.58
C LYS A 128 10.09 22.23 50.04
N VAL A 129 10.41 22.18 51.33
CA VAL A 129 11.54 22.90 51.92
C VAL A 129 12.29 21.98 52.88
N GLY A 130 13.58 22.26 53.10
CA GLY A 130 14.41 21.46 54.01
C GLY A 130 14.75 20.08 53.47
N GLN A 131 15.15 19.16 54.35
CA GLN A 131 15.59 17.83 53.98
C GLN A 131 14.40 16.91 53.66
N TRP A 132 14.50 16.19 52.55
CA TRP A 132 13.54 15.20 52.10
C TRP A 132 14.21 13.83 51.96
N ILE A 133 13.59 12.81 52.54
CA ILE A 133 14.09 11.42 52.56
C ILE A 133 12.98 10.45 52.16
N ALA A 134 13.36 9.31 51.58
CA ALA A 134 12.40 8.30 51.16
C ALA A 134 12.29 7.14 52.17
N LYS A 135 11.09 6.59 52.32
CA LYS A 135 10.81 5.32 52.98
C LYS A 135 10.22 4.33 51.99
N TRP A 136 10.60 3.07 52.06
CA TRP A 136 9.96 1.98 51.31
C TRP A 136 9.52 0.90 52.30
N LYS A 137 8.24 0.54 52.29
CA LYS A 137 7.65 -0.42 53.25
C LYS A 137 7.83 -0.03 54.72
N GLY A 138 7.99 1.26 55.00
CA GLY A 138 8.24 1.78 56.35
C GLY A 138 9.72 1.91 56.71
N ASP A 139 10.62 1.28 55.95
CA ASP A 139 12.07 1.35 56.17
C ASP A 139 12.65 2.61 55.53
N LEU A 140 13.55 3.30 56.25
CA LEU A 140 14.24 4.47 55.73
C LEU A 140 15.24 4.03 54.65
N LEU A 141 15.11 4.58 53.45
CA LEU A 141 16.10 4.39 52.40
C LEU A 141 17.28 5.32 52.70
N ASN A 142 18.25 4.82 53.45
CA ASN A 142 19.45 5.57 53.80
C ASN A 142 20.11 6.09 52.52
N GLU A 143 20.47 7.38 52.55
CA GLU A 143 21.09 8.11 51.43
C GLU A 143 20.17 8.53 50.29
N VAL A 144 18.88 8.13 50.24
CA VAL A 144 17.93 8.54 49.19
C VAL A 144 17.18 9.82 49.57
N GLY A 145 17.29 10.83 48.71
CA GLY A 145 16.67 12.15 48.90
C GLY A 145 17.68 13.31 48.83
N GLY A 146 17.33 14.46 49.40
CA GLY A 146 18.16 15.66 49.38
C GLY A 146 17.45 16.89 49.95
N LEU A 147 18.07 18.07 49.81
CA LEU A 147 17.54 19.32 50.38
C LEU A 147 16.75 20.14 49.36
N TYR A 148 15.70 20.84 49.81
CA TYR A 148 15.00 21.88 49.07
C TYR A 148 15.18 23.26 49.74
N PHE A 149 15.34 24.30 48.93
CA PHE A 149 15.28 25.70 49.37
C PHE A 149 13.86 26.15 49.69
N ASN A 150 13.74 27.29 50.38
CA ASN A 150 12.45 27.94 50.68
C ASN A 150 11.62 28.35 49.44
N ASP A 151 12.24 28.37 48.25
CA ASP A 151 11.57 28.61 46.97
C ASP A 151 11.12 27.33 46.24
N GLY A 152 11.32 26.15 46.85
CA GLY A 152 10.91 24.86 46.30
C GLY A 152 11.90 24.21 45.34
N LYS A 153 13.12 24.76 45.18
CA LYS A 153 14.16 24.17 44.31
C LYS A 153 15.08 23.21 45.07
N LYS A 154 15.47 22.10 44.42
CA LYS A 154 16.44 21.13 44.93
C LYS A 154 17.84 21.76 45.08
N GLN A 155 18.56 21.42 46.15
CA GLN A 155 19.95 21.83 46.43
C GLN A 155 20.78 20.64 46.93
N GLY A 156 22.08 20.65 46.62
CA GLY A 156 23.06 19.67 47.13
C GLY A 156 23.06 18.35 46.35
N GLN A 157 23.77 17.35 46.87
CA GLN A 157 23.77 16.00 46.30
C GLN A 157 22.41 15.35 46.54
N TRP A 158 21.70 15.07 45.44
CA TRP A 158 20.45 14.32 45.45
C TRP A 158 20.72 12.92 44.97
N LYS A 159 20.40 11.92 45.79
CA LYS A 159 20.48 10.51 45.38
C LYS A 159 19.07 10.06 45.01
N GLU A 160 18.85 9.88 43.71
CA GLU A 160 17.56 9.43 43.17
C GLU A 160 17.52 7.90 43.11
N ILE A 161 16.32 7.30 43.14
CA ILE A 161 16.18 5.86 43.35
C ILE A 161 16.64 5.05 42.14
N ILE A 162 16.63 5.56 40.89
CA ILE A 162 17.12 4.83 39.68
C ILE A 162 17.47 5.81 38.52
N GLU A 163 18.66 5.70 37.91
CA GLU A 163 19.14 6.53 36.77
C GLU A 163 18.57 6.11 35.38
N ASN A 164 18.24 4.83 35.19
CA ASN A 164 17.80 4.28 33.89
C ASN A 164 16.35 4.60 33.48
N TYR A 165 15.56 5.21 34.37
CA TYR A 165 14.16 5.59 34.06
C TYR A 165 14.05 7.00 33.43
N LEU A 166 15.09 7.83 33.57
CA LEU A 166 15.09 9.22 33.11
C LEU A 166 15.40 9.40 31.62
N GLU A 167 16.00 8.42 30.94
CA GLU A 167 16.19 8.47 29.48
C GLU A 167 14.86 8.34 28.72
N PHE A 168 13.90 7.60 29.26
CA PHE A 168 12.57 7.45 28.67
C PHE A 168 11.73 8.74 28.78
N MET A 169 11.96 9.55 29.82
CA MET A 169 11.23 10.81 30.05
C MET A 169 11.87 12.04 29.38
N LYS A 170 13.16 11.99 29.02
CA LYS A 170 13.87 13.08 28.32
C LYS A 170 13.31 13.36 26.92
N TRP A 171 12.74 12.36 26.23
CA TRP A 171 12.03 12.55 24.96
C TRP A 171 10.61 13.12 25.12
N GLY A 172 9.98 12.92 26.27
CA GLY A 172 8.65 13.47 26.58
C GLY A 172 8.65 14.96 26.91
N HIS A 173 9.75 15.49 27.45
CA HIS A 173 9.85 16.90 27.89
C HIS A 173 10.19 17.90 26.76
N ILE A 174 10.77 17.46 25.64
CA ILE A 174 11.02 18.33 24.47
C ILE A 174 9.72 18.68 23.73
N LEU A 175 8.67 17.86 23.87
CA LEU A 175 7.35 18.09 23.26
C LEU A 175 6.41 18.97 24.12
N MET A 176 6.79 19.35 25.35
CA MET A 176 5.93 20.13 26.25
C MET A 176 6.37 21.59 26.51
N ILE A 177 7.48 22.05 25.92
CA ILE A 177 7.90 23.46 26.01
C ILE A 177 7.70 24.16 24.65
N GLN A 178 6.43 24.39 24.30
CA GLN A 178 6.00 25.53 23.50
C GLN A 178 4.47 25.68 23.62
N GLY A 179 4.01 26.42 24.64
CA GLY A 179 2.58 26.73 24.77
C GLY A 179 2.14 27.26 26.12
N LYS A 180 2.51 28.49 26.47
CA LYS A 180 1.88 29.35 27.49
C LYS A 180 2.32 30.79 27.17
N ILE A 181 1.50 31.85 27.10
CA ILE A 181 0.25 32.22 27.78
C ILE A 181 -0.50 33.26 26.92
N SER A 182 -1.84 33.17 26.77
CA SER A 182 -2.79 34.20 27.29
C SER A 182 -4.25 33.89 26.89
N GLY A 183 -5.17 33.96 27.87
CA GLY A 183 -6.46 34.64 27.64
C GLY A 183 -7.78 33.85 27.70
N GLU A 184 -7.83 32.52 27.80
CA GLU A 184 -9.11 31.78 27.70
C GLU A 184 -9.34 30.69 28.78
N LEU A 185 -8.97 30.97 30.04
CA LEU A 185 -9.05 29.95 31.11
C LEU A 185 -10.49 29.64 31.60
N PHE A 186 -11.49 30.44 31.23
CA PHE A 186 -12.87 30.23 31.72
C PHE A 186 -13.73 29.33 30.79
N ILE A 187 -13.35 29.18 29.52
CA ILE A 187 -14.06 28.32 28.55
C ILE A 187 -13.49 26.88 28.54
N MET A 188 -12.24 26.71 28.99
CA MET A 188 -11.53 25.43 28.99
C MET A 188 -12.03 24.43 30.06
N ILE A 189 -12.60 24.90 31.18
CA ILE A 189 -13.07 24.01 32.26
C ILE A 189 -14.29 23.18 31.83
N LYS A 190 -15.13 23.67 30.89
CA LYS A 190 -16.21 22.88 30.30
C LYS A 190 -15.73 21.86 29.25
N ARG A 191 -14.54 22.05 28.67
CA ARG A 191 -13.91 21.11 27.72
C ARG A 191 -13.13 19.99 28.43
N LEU A 192 -12.55 20.29 29.60
CA LEU A 192 -11.74 19.33 30.38
C LEU A 192 -12.50 18.07 30.83
N VAL A 193 -13.81 18.16 31.05
CA VAL A 193 -14.65 17.01 31.44
C VAL A 193 -14.90 16.05 30.27
N GLY A 194 -14.88 16.55 29.02
CA GLY A 194 -14.98 15.71 27.82
C GLY A 194 -13.65 15.04 27.43
N ASP A 195 -12.53 15.75 27.63
CA ASP A 195 -11.20 15.23 27.29
C ASP A 195 -10.68 14.19 28.30
N LEU A 196 -11.19 14.19 29.53
CA LEU A 196 -10.92 13.15 30.55
C LEU A 196 -11.47 11.76 30.14
N MET A 197 -12.62 11.69 29.46
CA MET A 197 -13.17 10.42 28.94
C MET A 197 -12.46 9.93 27.66
N ILE A 198 -11.76 10.81 26.94
CA ILE A 198 -10.96 10.44 25.75
C ILE A 198 -9.56 9.95 26.15
N MET A 199 -9.06 10.30 27.34
CA MET A 199 -7.81 9.78 27.88
C MET A 199 -7.92 8.32 28.36
N GLU A 200 -9.06 7.90 28.93
CA GLU A 200 -9.34 6.49 29.24
C GLU A 200 -9.33 5.61 27.98
N LEU A 201 -9.95 6.07 26.89
CA LEU A 201 -10.03 5.32 25.63
C LEU A 201 -8.68 5.20 24.89
N LYS A 202 -7.78 6.18 25.06
CA LYS A 202 -6.43 6.14 24.47
C LYS A 202 -5.47 5.24 25.26
N LEU A 203 -5.69 5.09 26.57
CA LEU A 203 -4.98 4.12 27.41
C LEU A 203 -5.35 2.68 27.06
N GLU A 204 -6.63 2.40 26.78
CA GLU A 204 -7.09 1.07 26.33
C GLU A 204 -6.49 0.65 24.97
N ILE A 205 -6.32 1.59 24.03
CA ILE A 205 -5.72 1.31 22.71
C ILE A 205 -4.21 1.07 22.81
N GLY A 206 -3.51 1.79 23.70
CA GLY A 206 -2.09 1.55 23.98
C GLY A 206 -1.84 0.21 24.68
N GLN A 207 -2.76 -0.23 25.54
CA GLN A 207 -2.72 -1.54 26.19
C GLN A 207 -2.89 -2.68 25.18
N ILE A 208 -3.79 -2.53 24.19
CA ILE A 208 -3.97 -3.53 23.12
C ILE A 208 -2.70 -3.71 22.27
N TRP A 209 -1.96 -2.62 22.02
CA TRP A 209 -0.73 -2.68 21.22
C TRP A 209 0.42 -3.37 21.98
N MET A 210 0.57 -3.11 23.29
CA MET A 210 1.54 -3.81 24.14
C MET A 210 1.19 -5.29 24.38
N ILE A 211 -0.10 -5.63 24.45
CA ILE A 211 -0.58 -7.01 24.55
C ILE A 211 -0.15 -7.83 23.33
N ASN A 212 -0.19 -7.26 22.11
CA ASN A 212 0.25 -7.95 20.89
C ASN A 212 1.76 -8.26 20.89
N ILE A 213 2.60 -7.31 21.36
CA ILE A 213 4.05 -7.50 21.47
C ILE A 213 4.41 -8.53 22.55
N ILE A 214 3.65 -8.57 23.65
CA ILE A 214 3.86 -9.55 24.74
C ILE A 214 3.35 -10.95 24.33
N LEU A 215 2.29 -11.04 23.51
CA LEU A 215 1.78 -12.30 22.97
C LEU A 215 2.78 -12.99 22.03
N GLU A 216 3.49 -12.23 21.19
CA GLU A 216 4.57 -12.74 20.33
C GLU A 216 5.75 -13.27 21.17
N ASN A 217 6.13 -12.54 22.22
CA ASN A 217 7.19 -12.96 23.15
C ASN A 217 6.80 -14.20 23.99
N LYS A 218 5.53 -14.34 24.37
CA LYS A 218 5.05 -15.50 25.15
C LYS A 218 5.06 -16.79 24.34
N GLN A 219 4.80 -16.74 23.02
CA GLN A 219 4.97 -17.93 22.16
C GLN A 219 6.43 -18.34 22.06
N PHE A 220 7.35 -17.38 21.94
CA PHE A 220 8.78 -17.63 21.90
C PHE A 220 9.30 -18.25 23.22
N ILE A 221 8.84 -17.74 24.37
CA ILE A 221 9.18 -18.27 25.69
C ILE A 221 8.59 -19.67 25.90
N LEU A 222 7.36 -19.95 25.46
CA LEU A 222 6.75 -21.27 25.58
C LEU A 222 7.41 -22.33 24.69
N VAL A 223 7.88 -21.94 23.50
CA VAL A 223 8.70 -22.82 22.64
C VAL A 223 10.04 -23.11 23.31
N THR A 224 10.68 -22.08 23.88
CA THR A 224 11.95 -22.21 24.61
C THR A 224 11.82 -23.09 25.85
N ILE A 225 10.78 -22.89 26.68
CA ILE A 225 10.50 -23.74 27.86
C ILE A 225 10.20 -25.18 27.44
N LYS A 226 9.48 -25.41 26.34
CA LYS A 226 9.24 -26.77 25.80
C LYS A 226 10.52 -27.43 25.29
N MET A 227 11.46 -26.67 24.74
CA MET A 227 12.77 -27.17 24.32
C MET A 227 13.66 -27.49 25.52
N VAL A 228 13.72 -26.59 26.51
CA VAL A 228 14.47 -26.79 27.76
C VAL A 228 13.92 -27.97 28.55
N LYS A 229 12.60 -28.12 28.64
CA LYS A 229 11.96 -29.24 29.36
C LYS A 229 12.24 -30.59 28.69
N LYS A 230 12.27 -30.66 27.36
CA LYS A 230 12.70 -31.86 26.62
C LYS A 230 14.18 -32.20 26.83
N LEU A 231 15.01 -31.20 27.08
CA LEU A 231 16.44 -31.35 27.41
C LEU A 231 16.63 -31.84 28.85
N VAL A 232 15.88 -31.29 29.80
CA VAL A 232 15.90 -31.68 31.22
C VAL A 232 15.31 -33.09 31.44
N ASP A 233 14.30 -33.47 30.66
CA ASP A 233 13.60 -34.77 30.82
C ASP A 233 14.34 -35.96 30.16
N GLY A 234 15.54 -35.76 29.58
CA GLY A 234 16.38 -36.86 29.07
C GLY A 234 15.77 -37.68 27.91
N ILE A 235 14.78 -37.15 27.20
CA ILE A 235 14.09 -37.88 26.11
C ILE A 235 14.92 -37.79 24.82
N GLN A 236 15.97 -38.60 24.71
CA GLN A 236 16.63 -38.90 23.44
C GLN A 236 15.78 -39.87 22.62
N ASN A 237 14.86 -39.36 21.80
CA ASN A 237 14.27 -40.14 20.71
C ASN A 237 14.97 -39.82 19.39
N LYS A 238 15.79 -40.77 18.92
CA LYS A 238 16.28 -40.85 17.53
C LYS A 238 15.09 -41.05 16.59
N VAL A 239 14.44 -39.98 16.16
CA VAL A 239 13.54 -40.01 15.00
C VAL A 239 13.77 -38.73 14.21
N GLY A 240 14.43 -38.84 13.07
CA GLY A 240 14.47 -37.77 12.08
C GLY A 240 13.05 -37.42 11.68
N ARG A 241 12.61 -36.20 12.00
CA ARG A 241 11.31 -35.68 11.58
C ARG A 241 11.53 -34.82 10.34
N GLU A 242 11.17 -35.36 9.18
CA GLU A 242 10.96 -34.58 7.97
C GLU A 242 9.78 -33.63 8.19
N CYS A 243 9.99 -32.35 7.90
CA CYS A 243 8.95 -31.33 7.96
C CYS A 243 8.07 -31.44 6.70
N LYS A 244 6.88 -32.03 6.82
CA LYS A 244 5.87 -32.03 5.74
C LYS A 244 5.05 -30.74 5.82
N ASN A 245 5.24 -29.84 4.86
CA ASN A 245 4.35 -28.71 4.62
C ASN A 245 3.81 -28.77 3.18
N ASN A 246 2.48 -28.70 3.02
CA ASN A 246 1.73 -29.02 1.79
C ASN A 246 1.50 -27.83 0.84
N TYR A 247 2.35 -26.81 0.88
CA TYR A 247 2.35 -25.73 -0.11
C TYR A 247 3.81 -25.45 -0.46
N ILE A 248 4.12 -25.39 -1.75
CA ILE A 248 5.46 -25.35 -2.40
C ILE A 248 5.91 -26.73 -2.91
N ASN A 249 5.45 -27.10 -4.11
CA ASN A 249 5.88 -28.33 -4.80
C ASN A 249 6.97 -28.11 -5.88
N ASP A 250 7.46 -26.89 -6.10
CA ASP A 250 8.49 -26.60 -7.12
C ASP A 250 9.87 -26.20 -6.56
N TYR A 251 10.01 -25.99 -5.25
CA TYR A 251 11.31 -25.80 -4.61
C TYR A 251 11.65 -27.02 -3.77
N LYS A 252 12.74 -27.72 -4.10
CA LYS A 252 13.33 -28.72 -3.21
C LYS A 252 13.56 -28.07 -1.85
N THR A 253 12.83 -28.50 -0.84
CA THR A 253 13.02 -28.07 0.56
C THR A 253 14.44 -28.42 0.99
N GLN A 254 15.35 -27.46 0.95
CA GLN A 254 16.60 -27.54 1.70
C GLN A 254 16.25 -27.25 3.16
N SER A 255 16.26 -28.28 4.00
CA SER A 255 16.29 -28.07 5.45
C SER A 255 17.64 -27.42 5.82
N GLY A 256 17.69 -26.61 6.87
CA GLY A 256 18.88 -25.86 7.30
C GLY A 256 20.15 -26.68 7.62
N GLY A 257 20.15 -27.99 7.37
CA GLY A 257 21.27 -28.90 7.59
C GLY A 257 21.64 -29.10 9.07
N GLY A 258 22.79 -29.76 9.27
CA GLY A 258 23.53 -29.80 10.54
C GLY A 258 23.11 -30.86 11.58
N ILE A 259 23.99 -31.08 12.55
CA ILE A 259 23.73 -31.84 13.78
C ILE A 259 24.13 -30.95 14.97
N TYR A 260 23.40 -31.04 16.08
CA TYR A 260 23.86 -30.48 17.35
C TYR A 260 24.50 -31.58 18.18
N ASP A 261 25.70 -31.34 18.68
CA ASP A 261 26.34 -32.16 19.71
C ASP A 261 26.42 -31.35 21.00
N ASN A 262 25.73 -31.79 22.05
CA ASN A 262 25.60 -31.07 23.33
C ASN A 262 25.18 -29.59 23.20
N GLY A 263 24.29 -29.28 22.26
CA GLY A 263 23.82 -27.91 21.98
C GLY A 263 24.77 -27.07 21.12
N VAL A 264 25.89 -27.64 20.70
CA VAL A 264 26.90 -27.02 19.85
C VAL A 264 26.68 -27.45 18.40
N LYS A 265 26.70 -26.50 17.46
CA LYS A 265 26.53 -26.80 16.02
C LYS A 265 27.76 -27.55 15.48
N ILE A 266 27.52 -28.65 14.78
CA ILE A 266 28.55 -29.43 14.06
C ILE A 266 28.03 -29.86 12.67
N GLY A 267 28.95 -30.13 11.74
CA GLY A 267 28.65 -30.62 10.39
C GLY A 267 28.28 -29.53 9.39
N ASN A 268 27.63 -29.90 8.28
CA ASN A 268 27.28 -28.95 7.20
C ASN A 268 25.95 -28.24 7.49
N TRP A 269 25.93 -26.91 7.38
CA TRP A 269 24.79 -26.04 7.68
C TRP A 269 24.42 -25.15 6.49
N VAL A 270 23.13 -24.82 6.41
CA VAL A 270 22.59 -23.76 5.54
C VAL A 270 21.96 -22.70 6.44
N ILE A 271 22.52 -21.51 6.43
CA ILE A 271 22.05 -20.33 7.18
C ILE A 271 21.26 -19.43 6.23
N LEU A 272 20.09 -18.98 6.66
CA LEU A 272 19.32 -17.97 5.92
C LEU A 272 19.87 -16.58 6.26
N GLY A 273 20.07 -15.71 5.26
CA GLY A 273 20.49 -14.33 5.52
C GLY A 273 19.44 -13.54 6.30
N ASP A 274 19.86 -12.49 7.02
CA ASP A 274 18.98 -11.70 7.92
C ASP A 274 17.77 -11.06 7.21
N GLN A 275 17.87 -10.85 5.89
CA GLN A 275 16.84 -10.26 5.05
C GLN A 275 16.12 -11.31 4.16
N PHE A 276 16.09 -12.59 4.56
CA PHE A 276 15.47 -13.67 3.78
C PHE A 276 13.95 -13.48 3.63
N LYS A 277 13.51 -13.06 2.45
CA LYS A 277 12.10 -12.87 2.04
C LYS A 277 11.97 -13.08 0.54
N ASP A 278 10.75 -13.10 0.01
CA ASP A 278 10.50 -13.22 -1.42
C ASP A 278 11.32 -12.18 -2.21
N GLY A 279 12.18 -12.67 -3.10
CA GLY A 279 13.09 -11.84 -3.87
C GLY A 279 14.45 -11.52 -3.23
N ASN A 280 14.68 -11.91 -1.97
CA ASN A 280 15.98 -11.80 -1.29
C ASN A 280 16.38 -13.12 -0.61
N GLU A 281 16.35 -14.20 -1.36
CA GLU A 281 16.61 -15.56 -0.88
C GLU A 281 18.11 -15.86 -0.82
N ILE A 282 18.82 -15.21 0.11
CA ILE A 282 20.26 -15.41 0.35
C ILE A 282 20.45 -16.55 1.36
N THR A 283 21.32 -17.51 1.03
CA THR A 283 21.72 -18.57 1.95
C THR A 283 23.25 -18.68 2.03
N GLU A 284 23.78 -18.94 3.22
CA GLU A 284 25.19 -19.27 3.44
C GLU A 284 25.33 -20.75 3.78
N CYS A 285 26.14 -21.49 3.02
CA CYS A 285 26.34 -22.93 3.18
C CYS A 285 27.79 -23.22 3.57
N GLY A 286 28.03 -23.93 4.67
CA GLY A 286 29.39 -24.31 5.07
C GLY A 286 29.43 -25.26 6.27
N GLN A 287 30.61 -25.54 6.79
CA GLN A 287 30.82 -26.48 7.89
C GLN A 287 30.96 -25.75 9.23
N TYR A 288 30.35 -26.33 10.27
CA TYR A 288 30.59 -25.99 11.66
C TYR A 288 31.41 -27.08 12.35
N GLU A 289 32.37 -26.67 13.17
CA GLU A 289 33.10 -27.52 14.11
C GLU A 289 33.15 -26.84 15.48
N ASN A 290 32.72 -27.56 16.52
CA ASN A 290 32.63 -27.04 17.89
C ASN A 290 31.94 -25.67 17.99
N GLY A 291 30.89 -25.45 17.19
CA GLY A 291 30.08 -24.24 17.23
C GLY A 291 30.65 -23.07 16.42
N LYS A 292 31.78 -23.27 15.74
CA LYS A 292 32.43 -22.26 14.88
C LYS A 292 32.26 -22.59 13.40
N LYS A 293 32.06 -21.58 12.57
CA LYS A 293 32.20 -21.69 11.12
C LYS A 293 33.67 -22.02 10.80
N VAL A 294 33.90 -23.08 10.04
CA VAL A 294 35.22 -23.51 9.56
C VAL A 294 35.19 -23.76 8.05
N ALA A 295 36.36 -23.86 7.44
CA ALA A 295 36.52 -24.14 6.02
C ALA A 295 35.78 -23.12 5.11
N ILE A 296 35.44 -23.54 3.89
CA ILE A 296 34.82 -22.68 2.88
C ILE A 296 33.31 -22.55 3.14
N TRP A 297 32.83 -21.32 3.11
CA TRP A 297 31.43 -20.95 3.19
C TRP A 297 30.97 -20.35 1.87
N GLU A 298 29.98 -20.97 1.22
CA GLU A 298 29.38 -20.52 -0.04
C GLU A 298 28.16 -19.64 0.21
N ILE A 299 28.03 -18.53 -0.51
CA ILE A 299 26.86 -17.65 -0.49
C ILE A 299 26.05 -17.89 -1.76
N LYS A 300 24.78 -18.27 -1.62
CA LYS A 300 23.86 -18.60 -2.72
C LYS A 300 22.65 -17.67 -2.73
N TRP A 301 22.19 -17.28 -3.91
CA TRP A 301 20.97 -16.51 -4.14
C TRP A 301 19.94 -17.34 -4.91
N LYS A 302 18.66 -17.21 -4.56
CA LYS A 302 17.54 -17.93 -5.19
C LYS A 302 17.76 -19.44 -5.24
N GLY A 303 18.23 -19.98 -4.13
CA GLY A 303 18.36 -21.41 -3.87
C GLY A 303 19.52 -22.14 -4.55
N ASN A 304 20.09 -21.65 -5.66
CA ASN A 304 21.18 -22.37 -6.37
C ASN A 304 22.27 -21.49 -6.99
N GLU A 305 22.09 -20.18 -7.15
CA GLU A 305 23.11 -19.34 -7.79
C GLU A 305 24.20 -18.98 -6.78
N LYS A 306 25.39 -19.59 -6.89
CA LYS A 306 26.55 -19.22 -6.06
C LYS A 306 27.01 -17.82 -6.44
N ILE A 307 26.78 -16.86 -5.54
CA ILE A 307 27.13 -15.44 -5.73
C ILE A 307 28.37 -15.03 -4.93
N GLY A 308 28.80 -15.86 -3.96
CA GLY A 308 30.01 -15.62 -3.19
C GLY A 308 30.57 -16.87 -2.51
N GLU A 309 31.79 -16.76 -2.01
CA GLU A 309 32.40 -17.74 -1.10
C GLU A 309 33.52 -17.11 -0.26
N GLY A 310 33.93 -17.76 0.82
CA GLY A 310 35.15 -17.42 1.54
C GLY A 310 35.54 -18.41 2.63
N LEU A 311 36.77 -18.29 3.14
CA LEU A 311 37.39 -19.24 4.07
C LEU A 311 37.38 -18.70 5.52
N PHE A 312 37.01 -19.55 6.48
CA PHE A 312 37.22 -19.30 7.90
C PHE A 312 38.44 -20.07 8.43
N ASP A 313 39.16 -19.45 9.35
CA ASP A 313 40.31 -20.04 10.05
C ASP A 313 39.83 -21.09 11.06
N ASP A 314 40.26 -22.33 10.87
CA ASP A 314 39.93 -23.45 11.75
C ASP A 314 40.80 -23.50 13.02
N GLN A 315 41.91 -22.74 13.07
CA GLN A 315 42.82 -22.68 14.22
C GLN A 315 42.51 -21.52 15.17
N ALA A 316 41.59 -20.61 14.83
CA ALA A 316 41.30 -19.45 15.66
C ALA A 316 40.67 -19.85 17.01
N GLU A 317 41.28 -19.44 18.12
CA GLU A 317 40.66 -19.49 19.45
C GLU A 317 39.54 -18.42 19.55
N GLY A 318 38.35 -18.78 20.03
CA GLY A 318 37.20 -17.86 20.09
C GLY A 318 36.25 -17.88 18.89
N GLU A 319 35.79 -16.71 18.43
CA GLU A 319 34.82 -16.56 17.31
C GLU A 319 35.41 -16.95 15.95
N SER A 320 34.57 -17.23 14.96
CA SER A 320 35.01 -17.61 13.61
C SER A 320 35.67 -16.44 12.88
N VAL A 321 36.95 -16.59 12.50
CA VAL A 321 37.75 -15.54 11.87
C VAL A 321 37.80 -15.74 10.35
N LYS A 322 37.35 -14.75 9.57
CA LYS A 322 37.49 -14.77 8.10
C LYS A 322 38.95 -14.63 7.69
N ILE A 323 39.41 -15.45 6.73
CA ILE A 323 40.76 -15.42 6.14
C ILE A 323 40.71 -15.64 4.63
N GLY A 324 41.77 -15.21 3.93
CA GLY A 324 41.94 -15.44 2.49
C GLY A 324 40.94 -14.68 1.63
N LYS A 325 40.71 -15.14 0.40
CA LYS A 325 39.83 -14.48 -0.56
C LYS A 325 38.36 -14.67 -0.21
N TRP A 326 37.59 -13.58 -0.23
CA TRP A 326 36.18 -13.52 0.10
C TRP A 326 35.38 -12.78 -0.96
N ILE A 327 34.14 -13.20 -1.13
CA ILE A 327 33.09 -12.45 -1.82
C ILE A 327 31.99 -12.16 -0.80
N ASP A 328 31.99 -10.94 -0.24
CA ASP A 328 30.96 -10.48 0.71
C ASP A 328 29.77 -9.85 -0.02
N LEU A 329 28.59 -9.88 0.60
CA LEU A 329 27.41 -9.15 0.11
C LEU A 329 27.29 -7.80 0.82
N ASP A 330 26.66 -6.85 0.15
CA ASP A 330 26.20 -5.62 0.78
C ASP A 330 25.11 -5.89 1.84
N GLU A 331 25.07 -5.10 2.91
CA GLU A 331 24.03 -5.21 3.94
C GLU A 331 22.62 -5.00 3.36
N GLU A 332 22.50 -4.21 2.29
CA GLU A 332 21.25 -3.95 1.57
C GLU A 332 21.05 -4.87 0.35
N PHE A 333 21.80 -5.99 0.24
CA PHE A 333 21.69 -6.88 -0.92
C PHE A 333 20.23 -7.30 -1.16
N SER A 334 19.75 -7.05 -2.37
CA SER A 334 18.37 -7.36 -2.79
C SER A 334 18.27 -7.50 -4.31
N LEU A 335 17.09 -7.86 -4.82
CA LEU A 335 16.79 -7.87 -6.26
C LEU A 335 17.15 -6.56 -6.98
N GLU A 336 16.96 -5.42 -6.31
CA GLU A 336 17.25 -4.10 -6.85
C GLU A 336 18.70 -3.65 -6.55
N HIS A 337 19.38 -4.33 -5.62
CA HIS A 337 20.68 -3.96 -5.06
C HIS A 337 21.64 -5.16 -5.00
N GLN A 338 22.10 -5.64 -6.16
CA GLN A 338 22.94 -6.85 -6.26
C GLN A 338 24.44 -6.54 -6.14
N MET A 339 24.87 -6.12 -4.96
CA MET A 339 26.22 -5.66 -4.70
C MET A 339 27.09 -6.72 -4.01
N ILE A 340 28.24 -7.04 -4.61
CA ILE A 340 29.22 -7.98 -4.05
C ILE A 340 30.60 -7.34 -3.94
N TYR A 341 31.34 -7.72 -2.89
CA TYR A 341 32.66 -7.21 -2.54
C TYR A 341 33.67 -8.34 -2.62
N LYS A 342 34.65 -8.27 -3.53
CA LYS A 342 35.69 -9.31 -3.65
C LYS A 342 37.02 -8.81 -3.12
N GLY A 343 37.62 -9.49 -2.17
CA GLY A 343 38.95 -9.10 -1.67
C GLY A 343 39.51 -10.11 -0.70
N GLU A 344 40.53 -9.72 0.07
CA GLU A 344 41.23 -10.61 0.99
C GLU A 344 41.02 -10.19 2.44
N TYR A 345 40.77 -11.17 3.30
CA TYR A 345 40.76 -11.02 4.76
C TYR A 345 42.05 -11.61 5.35
N GLN A 346 42.60 -10.92 6.34
CA GLN A 346 43.65 -11.43 7.21
C GLN A 346 43.26 -11.17 8.67
N ASN A 347 43.18 -12.24 9.46
CA ASN A 347 42.77 -12.20 10.87
C ASN A 347 41.44 -11.44 11.09
N GLY A 348 40.44 -11.69 10.23
CA GLY A 348 39.13 -11.06 10.32
C GLY A 348 39.08 -9.60 9.86
N LYS A 349 40.19 -9.04 9.36
CA LYS A 349 40.26 -7.68 8.81
C LYS A 349 40.40 -7.70 7.30
N LYS A 350 39.68 -6.81 6.61
CA LYS A 350 39.84 -6.59 5.16
C LYS A 350 41.21 -5.97 4.91
N ILE A 351 41.98 -6.55 4.00
CA ILE A 351 43.31 -6.07 3.59
C ILE A 351 43.37 -5.87 2.07
N ASP A 352 44.39 -5.14 1.61
CA ASP A 352 44.69 -4.90 0.20
C ASP A 352 43.51 -4.33 -0.60
N ARG A 353 43.43 -4.68 -1.89
CA ARG A 353 42.44 -4.19 -2.84
C ARG A 353 41.18 -5.04 -2.78
N TRP A 354 40.05 -4.39 -2.59
CA TRP A 354 38.74 -5.01 -2.73
C TRP A 354 38.09 -4.60 -4.05
N ASP A 355 38.00 -5.55 -4.98
CA ASP A 355 37.30 -5.42 -6.25
C ASP A 355 35.79 -5.48 -6.01
N ILE A 356 35.15 -4.32 -6.14
CA ILE A 356 33.72 -4.14 -5.94
C ILE A 356 33.20 -3.44 -7.20
N CYS A 357 31.89 -3.46 -7.42
CA CYS A 357 31.21 -2.39 -8.16
C CYS A 357 31.25 -1.03 -7.38
N GLY A 358 32.32 -0.74 -6.61
CA GLY A 358 32.34 0.22 -5.50
C GLY A 358 33.49 0.03 -4.46
N GLY A 359 34.77 -0.03 -4.87
CA GLY A 359 35.87 -0.46 -3.99
C GLY A 359 37.14 0.39 -3.97
N GLY A 360 38.05 0.08 -3.03
CA GLY A 360 39.34 0.76 -2.85
C GLY A 360 40.38 -0.06 -2.08
N LEU A 361 41.42 0.60 -1.58
CA LEU A 361 42.54 -0.04 -0.86
C LEU A 361 42.35 0.08 0.65
N TYR A 362 42.65 -1.00 1.38
CA TYR A 362 42.84 -0.96 2.83
C TYR A 362 44.33 -0.99 3.16
N ASP A 363 44.73 -0.25 4.20
CA ASP A 363 46.07 -0.36 4.77
C ASP A 363 46.21 -1.62 5.64
N GLN A 364 47.42 -1.89 6.15
CA GLN A 364 47.70 -3.05 7.01
C GLN A 364 46.93 -3.05 8.34
N ARG A 365 46.35 -1.92 8.74
CA ARG A 365 45.54 -1.80 9.97
C ARG A 365 44.06 -2.06 9.69
N GLY A 366 43.67 -2.13 8.41
CA GLY A 366 42.29 -2.26 7.96
C GLY A 366 41.60 -0.92 7.71
N ASN A 367 42.34 0.19 7.64
CA ASN A 367 41.77 1.51 7.36
C ASN A 367 41.70 1.75 5.85
N LYS A 368 40.64 2.41 5.38
CA LYS A 368 40.50 2.85 3.98
C LYS A 368 41.60 3.86 3.63
N THR A 369 42.26 3.64 2.49
CA THR A 369 43.30 4.50 1.92
C THR A 369 43.22 4.53 0.38
N GLY A 370 43.77 5.56 -0.26
CA GLY A 370 43.84 5.69 -1.72
C GLY A 370 42.49 5.96 -2.38
N THR A 371 42.34 5.64 -3.67
CA THR A 371 41.10 5.85 -4.42
C THR A 371 40.04 4.82 -4.04
N TRP A 372 38.82 5.31 -3.82
CA TRP A 372 37.65 4.54 -3.46
C TRP A 372 36.49 4.89 -4.36
N VAL A 373 35.75 3.88 -4.78
CA VAL A 373 34.39 4.01 -5.28
C VAL A 373 33.46 3.61 -4.14
N GLU A 374 32.39 4.33 -3.88
CA GLU A 374 31.35 3.90 -2.92
C GLU A 374 29.98 4.07 -3.55
N ILE A 375 28.97 3.38 -3.03
CA ILE A 375 27.59 3.73 -3.37
C ILE A 375 27.23 5.07 -2.77
N TYR A 376 26.51 5.88 -3.55
CA TYR A 376 25.91 7.09 -3.02
C TYR A 376 24.64 6.75 -2.25
N GLN A 377 24.74 6.70 -0.92
CA GLN A 377 23.61 6.43 -0.02
C GLN A 377 22.55 7.53 -0.16
N GLY A 378 21.29 7.13 -0.38
CA GLY A 378 20.15 8.04 -0.53
C GLY A 378 19.42 7.96 -1.88
N LEU A 379 19.91 7.17 -2.84
CA LEU A 379 19.25 6.94 -4.13
C LEU A 379 18.96 5.45 -4.33
N GLN A 380 17.72 5.06 -4.66
CA GLN A 380 17.43 3.71 -5.23
C GLN A 380 17.92 3.61 -6.69
N ILE A 381 18.92 4.39 -7.07
CA ILE A 381 19.45 4.49 -8.42
C ILE A 381 20.93 4.14 -8.35
N LYS A 382 21.46 3.53 -9.41
CA LYS A 382 22.86 3.09 -9.58
C LYS A 382 23.82 4.28 -9.66
N ALA A 383 23.95 5.05 -8.58
CA ALA A 383 24.90 6.13 -8.43
C ALA A 383 26.04 5.72 -7.49
N ILE A 384 27.25 6.05 -7.90
CA ILE A 384 28.49 5.82 -7.16
C ILE A 384 29.17 7.16 -6.89
N GLN A 385 29.97 7.24 -5.85
CA GLN A 385 30.86 8.37 -5.55
C GLN A 385 32.30 7.86 -5.64
N ILE A 386 33.19 8.62 -6.29
CA ILE A 386 34.60 8.25 -6.46
C ILE A 386 35.47 9.35 -5.87
N GLY A 387 36.39 9.01 -4.99
CA GLY A 387 37.35 9.96 -4.42
C GLY A 387 38.43 9.27 -3.60
N GLU A 388 39.13 10.00 -2.75
CA GLU A 388 40.24 9.45 -1.97
C GLU A 388 39.92 9.33 -0.47
N TYR A 389 40.44 8.27 0.14
CA TYR A 389 40.49 8.09 1.59
C TYR A 389 41.93 8.24 2.09
N GLN A 390 42.05 8.80 3.29
CA GLN A 390 43.28 8.79 4.08
C GLN A 390 42.94 8.48 5.54
N ASN A 391 43.37 7.32 6.04
CA ASN A 391 43.09 6.84 7.40
C ASN A 391 41.58 6.88 7.73
N ASP A 392 40.76 6.19 6.93
CA ASP A 392 39.28 6.15 7.05
C ASP A 392 38.53 7.48 6.88
N ASN A 393 39.23 8.56 6.55
CA ASN A 393 38.61 9.86 6.28
C ASN A 393 38.60 10.18 4.79
N LYS A 394 37.43 10.59 4.26
CA LYS A 394 37.34 11.14 2.90
C LYS A 394 38.20 12.39 2.79
N THR A 395 39.00 12.48 1.75
CA THR A 395 39.87 13.62 1.45
C THR A 395 39.85 13.93 -0.04
N GLY A 396 40.24 15.15 -0.41
CA GLY A 396 40.34 15.57 -1.81
C GLY A 396 38.99 15.64 -2.53
N ARG A 397 39.04 15.54 -3.86
CA ARG A 397 37.86 15.61 -4.74
C ARG A 397 37.09 14.28 -4.71
N TRP A 398 35.76 14.37 -4.61
CA TRP A 398 34.82 13.28 -4.67
C TRP A 398 33.75 13.56 -5.72
N ASP A 399 33.70 12.75 -6.77
CA ASP A 399 32.76 12.90 -7.89
C ASP A 399 31.61 11.92 -7.74
N ILE A 400 30.37 12.39 -7.93
CA ILE A 400 29.18 11.51 -7.93
C ILE A 400 28.81 11.19 -9.37
N LEU A 401 28.86 9.91 -9.72
CA LEU A 401 28.58 9.40 -11.05
C LEU A 401 27.29 8.57 -11.05
N GLN A 402 26.45 8.75 -12.06
CA GLN A 402 25.25 7.95 -12.28
C GLN A 402 25.35 7.16 -13.57
N LYS A 403 24.96 5.89 -13.54
CA LYS A 403 24.91 5.06 -14.74
C LYS A 403 23.76 5.48 -15.65
N ASP A 404 24.10 5.91 -16.86
CA ASP A 404 23.17 6.15 -17.95
C ASP A 404 22.48 4.83 -18.34
N LYS A 405 21.14 4.83 -18.41
CA LYS A 405 20.35 3.65 -18.76
C LYS A 405 20.54 3.25 -20.23
N ALA A 406 20.68 4.23 -21.13
CA ALA A 406 20.79 3.98 -22.56
C ALA A 406 22.19 3.47 -22.92
N ASN A 407 23.23 4.17 -22.45
CA ASN A 407 24.61 3.92 -22.87
C ASN A 407 25.37 2.97 -21.93
N LYS A 408 24.84 2.68 -20.74
CA LYS A 408 25.50 1.92 -19.66
C LYS A 408 26.82 2.55 -19.16
N GLU A 409 27.18 3.76 -19.59
CA GLU A 409 28.32 4.53 -19.10
C GLU A 409 27.95 5.35 -17.85
N PHE A 410 28.95 5.71 -17.05
CA PHE A 410 28.75 6.56 -15.87
C PHE A 410 28.98 8.03 -16.25
N LYS A 411 28.00 8.88 -15.96
CA LYS A 411 28.09 10.34 -16.15
C LYS A 411 28.22 11.02 -14.78
N GLN A 412 29.14 11.98 -14.67
CA GLN A 412 29.23 12.81 -13.47
C GLN A 412 28.00 13.71 -13.37
N ILE A 413 27.31 13.61 -12.24
CA ILE A 413 26.08 14.37 -11.93
C ILE A 413 26.22 15.21 -10.65
N GLY A 414 27.28 15.00 -9.87
CA GLY A 414 27.55 15.79 -8.68
C GLY A 414 28.97 15.62 -8.14
N GLY A 415 29.19 16.05 -6.90
CA GLY A 415 30.47 15.92 -6.20
C GLY A 415 31.01 17.23 -5.64
N GLY A 416 32.11 17.15 -4.91
CA GLY A 416 32.79 18.27 -4.26
C GLY A 416 34.06 17.81 -3.55
N SER A 417 34.58 18.61 -2.62
CA SER A 417 35.82 18.26 -1.91
C SER A 417 35.59 17.95 -0.43
N TYR A 418 36.34 16.99 0.11
CA TYR A 418 36.41 16.70 1.54
C TYR A 418 37.77 17.09 2.12
N ASN A 419 37.77 17.49 3.39
CA ASN A 419 38.94 17.63 4.22
C ASN A 419 38.71 16.85 5.52
N TYR A 420 39.37 15.69 5.64
CA TYR A 420 39.21 14.75 6.76
C TYR A 420 37.74 14.43 7.10
N GLY A 421 36.98 14.00 6.10
CA GLY A 421 35.56 13.62 6.25
C GLY A 421 34.58 14.79 6.27
N VAL A 422 35.07 16.04 6.27
CA VAL A 422 34.24 17.25 6.29
C VAL A 422 34.14 17.86 4.89
N LYS A 423 32.92 18.09 4.39
CA LYS A 423 32.70 18.76 3.10
C LYS A 423 33.23 20.20 3.13
N ILE A 424 33.95 20.59 2.08
CA ILE A 424 34.51 21.94 1.87
C ILE A 424 34.41 22.37 0.41
N GLY A 425 34.37 23.69 0.18
CA GLY A 425 34.37 24.32 -1.15
C GLY A 425 33.09 24.06 -1.94
N GLU A 426 33.17 24.16 -3.26
CA GLU A 426 32.02 23.96 -4.15
C GLU A 426 31.57 22.50 -4.15
N TRP A 427 30.25 22.31 -4.04
CA TRP A 427 29.58 21.01 -4.01
C TRP A 427 28.34 21.02 -4.85
N ILE A 428 28.14 19.93 -5.60
CA ILE A 428 26.87 19.56 -6.20
C ILE A 428 26.31 18.36 -5.42
N ASP A 429 25.38 18.62 -4.51
CA ASP A 429 24.62 17.61 -3.76
C ASP A 429 23.44 17.10 -4.59
N ILE A 430 23.05 15.85 -4.36
CA ILE A 430 21.89 15.23 -5.02
C ILE A 430 20.88 14.82 -3.97
N GLU A 431 19.65 15.30 -4.12
CA GLU A 431 18.50 14.97 -3.29
C GLU A 431 17.40 14.35 -4.17
N ARG A 432 16.80 13.24 -3.72
CA ARG A 432 15.75 12.57 -4.49
C ARG A 432 14.38 13.02 -4.05
N LEU A 433 13.50 13.26 -5.01
CA LEU A 433 12.09 13.45 -4.75
C LEU A 433 11.33 12.13 -4.90
N LYS A 434 10.19 12.05 -4.21
CA LYS A 434 9.22 10.97 -4.39
C LYS A 434 8.89 10.92 -5.89
N ASN A 435 9.03 9.74 -6.52
CA ASN A 435 8.78 9.46 -7.95
C ASN A 435 10.00 9.50 -8.90
N GLY A 436 11.22 9.52 -8.37
CA GLY A 436 12.42 9.31 -9.20
C GLY A 436 13.00 10.55 -9.86
N GLN A 437 12.42 11.73 -9.62
CA GLN A 437 13.03 13.01 -9.96
C GLN A 437 14.25 13.28 -9.06
N GLN A 438 15.27 13.92 -9.64
CA GLN A 438 16.48 14.31 -8.94
C GLN A 438 16.56 15.82 -8.83
N VAL A 439 16.90 16.30 -7.63
CA VAL A 439 17.23 17.69 -7.36
C VAL A 439 18.73 17.79 -7.15
N LEU A 440 19.39 18.56 -8.00
CA LEU A 440 20.80 18.91 -7.86
C LEU A 440 20.89 20.23 -7.10
N TRP A 441 21.71 20.29 -6.07
CA TRP A 441 21.96 21.48 -5.25
C TRP A 441 23.42 21.88 -5.42
N ASN A 442 23.71 23.07 -5.92
CA ASN A 442 25.08 23.58 -6.06
C ASN A 442 25.29 24.79 -5.15
N GLY A 443 26.36 24.74 -4.37
CA GLY A 443 26.85 25.86 -3.57
C GLY A 443 28.09 25.47 -2.79
N ASP A 444 28.51 26.33 -1.87
CA ASP A 444 29.72 26.13 -1.09
C ASP A 444 29.46 25.53 0.28
N TYR A 445 30.39 24.66 0.70
CA TYR A 445 30.52 24.20 2.08
C TYR A 445 31.72 24.85 2.78
N SER A 446 31.53 25.21 4.04
CA SER A 446 32.60 25.58 4.96
C SER A 446 32.40 24.83 6.27
N HIS A 447 33.42 24.08 6.71
CA HIS A 447 33.38 23.26 7.92
C HIS A 447 32.16 22.32 7.98
N GLY A 448 31.79 21.72 6.84
CA GLY A 448 30.66 20.79 6.76
C GLY A 448 29.28 21.45 6.77
N GLN A 449 29.21 22.79 6.78
CA GLN A 449 27.97 23.55 6.71
C GLN A 449 27.83 24.24 5.36
N ARG A 450 26.60 24.29 4.84
CA ARG A 450 26.28 25.09 3.65
C ARG A 450 26.50 26.57 3.95
N VAL A 451 27.22 27.26 3.09
CA VAL A 451 27.47 28.69 3.16
C VAL A 451 27.15 29.35 1.82
N ASP A 452 26.99 30.67 1.86
CA ASP A 452 26.76 31.51 0.69
C ASP A 452 25.55 31.08 -0.15
N ARG A 453 25.60 31.33 -1.47
CA ARG A 453 24.47 31.09 -2.36
C ARG A 453 24.40 29.63 -2.78
N TRP A 454 23.26 29.02 -2.54
CA TRP A 454 22.91 27.68 -3.01
C TRP A 454 21.83 27.76 -4.07
N ASN A 455 22.09 27.20 -5.23
CA ASN A 455 21.11 27.05 -6.30
C ASN A 455 20.68 25.59 -6.38
N PHE A 456 19.46 25.33 -6.84
CA PHE A 456 19.04 23.97 -7.19
C PHE A 456 18.43 23.89 -8.57
N TRP A 457 18.44 22.67 -9.12
CA TRP A 457 17.78 22.31 -10.36
C TRP A 457 17.03 21.00 -10.22
N CYS A 458 15.79 20.93 -10.70
CA CYS A 458 15.08 19.66 -10.87
C CYS A 458 15.33 19.12 -12.29
N VAL A 459 15.76 17.86 -12.39
CA VAL A 459 15.93 17.15 -13.67
C VAL A 459 14.74 16.22 -13.85
N GLU A 460 13.93 16.45 -14.89
CA GLU A 460 12.68 15.70 -15.11
C GLU A 460 12.94 14.34 -15.77
N ASP A 461 13.83 14.29 -16.79
CA ASP A 461 13.99 13.14 -17.69
C ASP A 461 15.46 12.88 -18.09
N GLU A 462 15.73 11.77 -18.81
CA GLU A 462 17.07 11.33 -19.27
C GLU A 462 17.81 12.35 -20.15
N ASN A 463 17.07 13.29 -20.75
CA ASN A 463 17.62 14.34 -21.62
C ASN A 463 18.33 15.47 -20.87
N ASN A 464 18.36 15.45 -19.53
CA ASN A 464 18.95 16.51 -18.68
C ASN A 464 18.34 17.90 -18.88
N GLU A 465 17.07 17.99 -19.31
CA GLU A 465 16.40 19.29 -19.37
C GLU A 465 16.04 19.76 -17.96
N PHE A 466 16.55 20.94 -17.60
CA PHE A 466 16.32 21.55 -16.29
C PHE A 466 14.96 22.22 -16.27
N LEU A 467 14.05 21.71 -15.46
CA LEU A 467 12.67 22.19 -15.44
C LEU A 467 12.49 23.44 -14.57
N ILE A 468 13.20 23.49 -13.45
CA ILE A 468 13.02 24.52 -12.42
C ILE A 468 14.37 24.89 -11.84
N LYS A 469 14.64 26.21 -11.72
CA LYS A 469 15.79 26.76 -11.01
C LYS A 469 15.31 27.50 -9.77
N GLY A 470 15.89 27.19 -8.62
CA GLY A 470 15.64 27.92 -7.37
C GLY A 470 16.88 27.98 -6.51
N GLY A 471 16.73 28.39 -5.26
CA GLY A 471 17.87 28.57 -4.35
C GLY A 471 17.71 29.75 -3.41
N GLY A 472 18.75 29.98 -2.61
CA GLY A 472 18.85 31.12 -1.71
C GLY A 472 20.20 31.19 -1.02
N PHE A 473 20.30 31.94 0.06
CA PHE A 473 21.57 32.16 0.77
C PHE A 473 21.60 31.45 2.13
N TYR A 474 22.73 30.83 2.46
CA TYR A 474 23.04 30.32 3.79
C TYR A 474 24.02 31.26 4.49
N LYS A 475 23.75 31.57 5.75
CA LYS A 475 24.66 32.33 6.61
C LYS A 475 24.86 31.54 7.89
N ASN A 476 26.08 31.07 8.17
CA ASN A 476 26.41 30.21 9.31
C ASN A 476 25.57 28.92 9.34
N GLY A 477 25.43 28.24 8.20
CA GLY A 477 24.69 26.98 8.10
C GLY A 477 23.16 27.10 8.10
N VAL A 478 22.60 28.31 8.31
CA VAL A 478 21.15 28.54 8.35
C VAL A 478 20.66 29.38 7.16
N LYS A 479 19.48 29.06 6.63
CA LYS A 479 18.85 29.79 5.52
C LYS A 479 18.54 31.24 5.93
N ASN A 480 18.93 32.18 5.07
CA ASN A 480 18.70 33.60 5.23
C ASN A 480 18.45 34.28 3.87
N GLY A 481 17.72 35.38 3.85
CA GLY A 481 17.46 36.16 2.64
C GLY A 481 16.36 35.59 1.75
N ASP A 482 16.36 35.94 0.46
CA ASP A 482 15.40 35.45 -0.52
C ASP A 482 15.66 33.98 -0.89
N TRP A 483 14.58 33.21 -1.00
CA TRP A 483 14.61 31.77 -1.23
C TRP A 483 13.44 31.33 -2.11
N VAL A 484 13.78 30.57 -3.14
CA VAL A 484 12.83 29.69 -3.84
C VAL A 484 12.98 28.28 -3.24
N ASN A 485 11.89 27.62 -2.87
CA ASN A 485 11.86 26.27 -2.31
C ASN A 485 10.89 25.38 -3.11
N PHE A 486 11.13 24.07 -3.11
CA PHE A 486 10.10 23.11 -3.50
C PHE A 486 9.02 22.96 -2.43
N ASN A 487 7.81 22.57 -2.85
CA ASN A 487 6.83 21.99 -1.96
C ASN A 487 7.29 20.59 -1.50
N GLU A 488 6.96 20.20 -0.28
CA GLU A 488 7.22 18.85 0.26
C GLU A 488 6.54 17.73 -0.56
N GLU A 489 5.46 18.06 -1.26
CA GLU A 489 4.73 17.22 -2.22
C GLU A 489 5.18 17.44 -3.68
N PHE A 490 6.34 18.08 -3.92
CA PHE A 490 6.82 18.29 -5.27
C PHE A 490 6.93 16.96 -5.99
N SER A 491 6.25 16.87 -7.13
CA SER A 491 6.18 15.68 -7.98
C SER A 491 5.93 16.11 -9.42
N LYS A 492 6.06 15.16 -10.36
CA LYS A 492 5.74 15.38 -11.77
C LYS A 492 4.32 15.95 -11.98
N GLU A 493 3.36 15.58 -11.14
CA GLU A 493 1.97 16.05 -11.20
C GLU A 493 1.75 17.37 -10.45
N LYS A 494 2.60 17.69 -9.46
CA LYS A 494 2.47 18.86 -8.59
C LYS A 494 3.79 19.62 -8.51
N GLN A 495 4.10 20.37 -9.56
CA GLN A 495 5.33 21.17 -9.66
C GLN A 495 5.17 22.52 -8.96
N LEU A 496 5.05 22.48 -7.64
CA LEU A 496 4.78 23.66 -6.81
C LEU A 496 6.06 24.17 -6.15
N ILE A 497 6.41 25.43 -6.41
CA ILE A 497 7.51 26.14 -5.74
C ILE A 497 6.98 27.28 -4.88
N TYR A 498 7.79 27.68 -3.92
CA TYR A 498 7.51 28.78 -3.01
C TYR A 498 8.65 29.79 -3.05
N ASP A 499 8.36 31.07 -3.25
CA ASP A 499 9.33 32.16 -3.24
C ASP A 499 9.04 33.11 -2.07
N GLY A 500 10.02 33.35 -1.22
CA GLY A 500 9.90 34.27 -0.09
C GLY A 500 11.20 34.41 0.69
N LYS A 501 11.12 35.01 1.89
CA LYS A 501 12.31 35.29 2.70
C LYS A 501 12.46 34.35 3.88
N TYR A 502 13.69 33.94 4.17
CA TYR A 502 14.09 33.32 5.42
C TYR A 502 14.85 34.29 6.32
N GLN A 503 14.69 34.13 7.63
CA GLN A 503 15.54 34.69 8.66
C GLN A 503 15.85 33.62 9.70
N ASN A 504 17.11 33.16 9.77
CA ASN A 504 17.57 32.09 10.66
C ASN A 504 16.69 30.81 10.56
N ASP A 505 16.58 30.24 9.35
CA ASP A 505 15.76 29.07 9.02
C ASP A 505 14.24 29.23 9.22
N LYS A 506 13.76 30.42 9.58
CA LYS A 506 12.32 30.71 9.68
C LYS A 506 11.82 31.47 8.46
N LYS A 507 10.74 30.99 7.86
CA LYS A 507 10.02 31.71 6.79
C LYS A 507 9.45 33.01 7.37
N ILE A 508 9.71 34.15 6.74
CA ILE A 508 9.18 35.46 7.15
C ILE A 508 8.55 36.18 5.96
N GLY A 509 7.62 37.08 6.23
CA GLY A 509 6.98 37.92 5.21
C GLY A 509 6.09 37.12 4.26
N ILE A 510 5.92 37.63 3.04
CA ILE A 510 5.07 37.01 2.02
C ILE A 510 5.86 35.94 1.28
N TRP A 511 5.27 34.76 1.19
CA TRP A 511 5.73 33.60 0.44
C TRP A 511 4.75 33.32 -0.68
N HIS A 512 5.13 33.61 -1.91
CA HIS A 512 4.34 33.34 -3.10
C HIS A 512 4.44 31.87 -3.48
N SER A 513 3.32 31.24 -3.85
CA SER A 513 3.28 29.86 -4.33
C SER A 513 3.11 29.88 -5.84
N PHE A 514 3.96 29.20 -6.59
CA PHE A 514 3.87 29.10 -8.05
C PHE A 514 3.72 27.65 -8.48
N GLN A 515 2.75 27.37 -9.36
CA GLN A 515 2.59 26.09 -10.01
C GLN A 515 3.13 26.18 -11.43
N PHE A 516 3.98 25.25 -11.81
CA PHE A 516 4.43 25.13 -13.19
C PHE A 516 3.41 24.32 -14.01
N ASP A 517 2.83 24.94 -15.04
CA ASP A 517 2.00 24.25 -16.04
C ASP A 517 2.73 24.26 -17.39
N LYS A 518 3.41 23.13 -17.68
CA LYS A 518 4.10 22.70 -18.92
C LYS A 518 5.08 23.66 -19.61
N LYS A 519 4.99 24.97 -19.41
CA LYS A 519 5.84 26.03 -19.99
C LYS A 519 5.93 27.30 -19.14
N ASN A 520 4.99 27.58 -18.22
CA ASN A 520 4.98 28.83 -17.44
C ASN A 520 4.70 28.59 -15.95
N PHE A 521 5.31 29.42 -15.10
CA PHE A 521 4.95 29.52 -13.68
C PHE A 521 3.73 30.42 -13.52
N GLN A 522 2.63 29.87 -13.00
CA GLN A 522 1.48 30.64 -12.57
C GLN A 522 1.52 30.79 -11.05
N GLN A 523 1.44 32.02 -10.55
CA GLN A 523 1.28 32.26 -9.12
C GLN A 523 -0.11 31.75 -8.69
N ILE A 524 -0.19 30.80 -7.76
CA ILE A 524 -1.43 30.16 -7.29
C ILE A 524 -1.75 30.40 -5.80
N GLY A 525 -0.78 30.83 -5.00
CA GLY A 525 -0.99 31.23 -3.60
C GLY A 525 -0.09 32.38 -3.12
N ALA A 526 -0.44 32.95 -1.97
CA ALA A 526 0.52 33.67 -1.13
C ALA A 526 0.25 33.39 0.35
N ARG A 527 1.29 33.10 1.12
CA ARG A 527 1.24 32.89 2.57
C ARG A 527 2.04 33.97 3.28
N TYR A 528 1.55 34.53 4.38
CA TYR A 528 2.29 35.50 5.19
C TYR A 528 2.71 34.89 6.52
N TYR A 529 4.01 34.93 6.78
CA TYR A 529 4.64 34.48 8.03
C TYR A 529 5.11 35.69 8.84
N ASP A 530 4.89 35.67 10.15
CA ASP A 530 5.48 36.67 11.04
C ASP A 530 6.99 36.45 11.25
N ILE A 531 7.63 37.35 12.00
CA ILE A 531 9.07 37.28 12.32
C ILE A 531 9.48 36.03 13.13
N GLN A 532 8.52 35.31 13.73
CA GLN A 532 8.79 34.09 14.48
C GLN A 532 8.68 32.83 13.61
N GLY A 533 8.27 32.97 12.34
CA GLY A 533 8.02 31.86 11.44
C GLY A 533 6.59 31.32 11.49
N ILE A 534 5.67 32.01 12.18
CA ILE A 534 4.30 31.55 12.38
C ILE A 534 3.43 32.09 11.23
N LEU A 535 2.75 31.19 10.53
CA LEU A 535 1.79 31.53 9.48
C LEU A 535 0.64 32.35 10.08
N LYS A 536 0.40 33.57 9.58
CA LYS A 536 -0.73 34.42 10.03
C LYS A 536 -1.87 34.48 9.03
N VAL A 537 -1.55 34.46 7.74
CA VAL A 537 -2.54 34.61 6.67
C VAL A 537 -2.20 33.68 5.52
N GLU A 538 -3.17 32.88 5.09
CA GLU A 538 -3.15 32.17 3.83
C GLU A 538 -4.11 32.90 2.88
N LYS A 539 -3.57 33.57 1.86
CA LYS A 539 -4.38 34.17 0.80
C LYS A 539 -4.53 33.15 -0.31
N ASN A 540 -5.76 32.65 -0.49
CA ASN A 540 -6.19 32.14 -1.78
C ASN A 540 -6.25 33.32 -2.75
N ILE A 541 -5.40 33.35 -3.78
CA ILE A 541 -5.19 34.54 -4.65
C ILE A 541 -6.44 34.93 -5.44
N TYR A 542 -7.47 34.10 -5.46
CA TYR A 542 -8.69 34.51 -6.13
C TYR A 542 -9.44 35.60 -5.38
N LEU A 543 -9.33 35.71 -4.05
CA LEU A 543 -10.06 36.70 -3.26
C LEU A 543 -9.25 37.97 -2.96
N THR A 544 -9.69 39.11 -3.49
CA THR A 544 -9.17 40.44 -3.16
C THR A 544 -10.18 41.21 -2.33
N TYR A 545 -9.75 41.89 -1.26
CA TYR A 545 -10.60 42.76 -0.46
C TYR A 545 -10.21 44.22 -0.71
N GLN A 546 -11.17 45.07 -1.06
CA GLN A 546 -10.94 46.50 -1.30
C GLN A 546 -11.76 47.33 -0.31
N GLY A 547 -11.12 48.31 0.32
CA GLY A 547 -11.74 49.23 1.28
C GLY A 547 -10.72 50.04 2.06
N ASN A 548 -11.20 50.88 2.97
CA ASN A 548 -10.35 51.78 3.76
C ASN A 548 -9.86 51.11 5.05
N LEU A 549 -8.59 51.36 5.40
CA LEU A 549 -8.00 50.99 6.68
C LEU A 549 -7.82 52.23 7.55
N LYS A 550 -8.08 52.09 8.87
CA LYS A 550 -7.74 53.08 9.89
C LYS A 550 -7.04 52.35 11.03
N ASN A 551 -5.79 52.75 11.32
CA ASN A 551 -4.94 52.12 12.33
C ASN A 551 -4.76 50.60 12.14
N GLY A 552 -4.68 50.12 10.89
CA GLY A 552 -4.54 48.70 10.57
C GLY A 552 -5.85 47.89 10.60
N TYR A 553 -6.97 48.50 11.01
CA TYR A 553 -8.29 47.86 11.02
C TYR A 553 -9.14 48.29 9.82
N LYS A 554 -9.99 47.38 9.33
CA LYS A 554 -10.97 47.65 8.27
C LYS A 554 -12.05 48.59 8.77
N VAL A 555 -12.33 49.67 8.04
CA VAL A 555 -13.40 50.63 8.34
C VAL A 555 -14.22 50.97 7.09
N GLY A 556 -15.48 51.35 7.27
CA GLY A 556 -16.34 51.81 6.18
C GLY A 556 -16.73 50.71 5.21
N GLN A 557 -17.01 51.06 3.95
CA GLN A 557 -17.45 50.10 2.93
C GLN A 557 -16.29 49.24 2.43
N TRP A 558 -16.52 47.94 2.36
CA TRP A 558 -15.57 46.96 1.84
C TRP A 558 -16.24 46.08 0.79
N GLN A 559 -15.47 45.70 -0.22
CA GLN A 559 -15.88 44.79 -1.26
C GLN A 559 -14.96 43.57 -1.28
N THR A 560 -15.53 42.40 -1.56
CA THR A 560 -14.81 41.15 -1.78
C THR A 560 -14.89 40.83 -3.27
N LEU A 561 -13.75 40.75 -3.94
CA LEU A 561 -13.61 40.45 -5.35
C LEU A 561 -13.07 39.03 -5.53
N TYR A 562 -13.62 38.27 -6.48
CA TYR A 562 -13.02 37.03 -7.00
C TYR A 562 -12.46 37.32 -8.39
N GLY A 563 -11.13 37.40 -8.52
CA GLY A 563 -10.51 38.04 -9.68
C GLY A 563 -10.92 39.51 -9.77
N SER A 564 -11.54 39.92 -10.88
CA SER A 564 -12.11 41.27 -11.06
C SER A 564 -13.58 41.39 -10.68
N ARG A 565 -14.26 40.28 -10.35
CA ARG A 565 -15.70 40.24 -10.11
C ARG A 565 -16.02 40.48 -8.64
N GLN A 566 -16.87 41.46 -8.34
CA GLN A 566 -17.37 41.65 -6.97
C GLN A 566 -18.34 40.53 -6.59
N ILE A 567 -17.95 39.70 -5.62
CA ILE A 567 -18.75 38.58 -5.11
C ILE A 567 -19.29 38.83 -3.70
N GLY A 568 -18.78 39.84 -2.99
CA GLY A 568 -19.18 40.10 -1.61
C GLY A 568 -18.84 41.51 -1.15
N GLY A 569 -19.04 41.75 0.14
CA GLY A 569 -18.76 43.04 0.77
C GLY A 569 -19.84 43.49 1.75
N GLY A 570 -19.55 44.58 2.46
CA GLY A 570 -20.43 45.20 3.43
C GLY A 570 -19.70 46.29 4.20
N LYS A 571 -20.30 46.77 5.29
CA LYS A 571 -19.72 47.86 6.09
C LYS A 571 -18.98 47.32 7.31
N TYR A 572 -17.80 47.85 7.60
CA TYR A 572 -17.14 47.73 8.89
C TYR A 572 -17.40 48.96 9.75
N ASP A 573 -17.33 48.81 11.07
CA ASP A 573 -17.46 49.93 12.00
C ASP A 573 -16.45 51.05 11.70
N GLU A 574 -16.87 52.31 11.92
CA GLU A 574 -16.01 53.49 11.69
C GLU A 574 -15.07 53.76 12.87
N LYS A 575 -15.25 53.06 13.98
CA LYS A 575 -14.46 53.20 15.21
C LYS A 575 -13.07 52.57 15.08
N GLY A 576 -12.88 51.71 14.07
CA GLY A 576 -11.58 51.07 13.80
C GLY A 576 -11.36 49.82 14.62
N HIS A 577 -12.42 49.09 15.01
CA HIS A 577 -12.27 47.79 15.68
C HIS A 577 -12.27 46.62 14.69
N GLY A 578 -12.57 46.88 13.41
CA GLY A 578 -12.63 45.84 12.38
C GLY A 578 -13.86 44.92 12.50
N LYS A 579 -14.94 45.35 13.17
CA LYS A 579 -16.19 44.59 13.25
C LYS A 579 -17.06 44.85 12.03
N LYS A 580 -17.63 43.78 11.46
CA LYS A 580 -18.64 43.86 10.39
C LYS A 580 -19.96 44.37 10.97
N ILE A 581 -20.65 45.28 10.29
CA ILE A 581 -21.94 45.85 10.71
C ILE A 581 -22.87 46.01 9.51
N GLY A 582 -24.19 45.95 9.74
CA GLY A 582 -25.21 46.15 8.72
C GLY A 582 -25.26 45.04 7.68
N GLN A 583 -25.76 45.36 6.48
CA GLN A 583 -25.92 44.39 5.40
C GLN A 583 -24.58 43.90 4.84
N TRP A 584 -24.47 42.60 4.60
CA TRP A 584 -23.27 41.91 4.18
C TRP A 584 -23.57 40.83 3.15
N LYS A 585 -22.68 40.70 2.17
CA LYS A 585 -22.56 39.57 1.26
C LYS A 585 -21.25 38.84 1.54
N GLU A 586 -21.32 37.60 1.99
CA GLU A 586 -20.17 36.77 2.33
C GLU A 586 -20.02 35.61 1.37
N SER A 587 -18.83 35.44 0.81
CA SER A 587 -18.50 34.25 0.04
C SER A 587 -18.33 33.02 0.94
N SER A 588 -18.75 31.86 0.47
CA SER A 588 -18.42 30.58 1.12
C SER A 588 -16.90 30.40 1.20
N VAL A 589 -16.41 29.78 2.27
CA VAL A 589 -14.98 29.45 2.40
C VAL A 589 -14.61 28.33 1.42
N ASP A 590 -15.50 27.35 1.27
CA ASP A 590 -15.26 26.16 0.45
C ASP A 590 -15.50 26.42 -1.05
N PHE A 591 -16.39 27.37 -1.38
CA PHE A 591 -16.79 27.69 -2.75
C PHE A 591 -16.93 29.21 -2.96
N PRO A 592 -15.83 29.98 -2.86
CA PRO A 592 -15.87 31.42 -2.74
C PRO A 592 -16.43 32.13 -3.99
N ASP A 593 -16.30 31.56 -5.16
CA ASP A 593 -16.81 32.10 -6.43
C ASP A 593 -18.23 31.68 -6.79
N GLU A 594 -18.81 30.76 -6.03
CA GLU A 594 -20.04 30.09 -6.40
C GLU A 594 -21.15 30.27 -5.38
N ILE A 595 -20.85 30.39 -4.08
CA ILE A 595 -21.87 30.47 -3.04
C ILE A 595 -21.66 31.73 -2.23
N ILE A 596 -22.73 32.53 -2.09
CA ILE A 596 -22.73 33.72 -1.24
C ILE A 596 -23.89 33.69 -0.24
N TYR A 597 -23.62 34.25 0.94
CA TYR A 597 -24.56 34.42 2.03
C TYR A 597 -24.87 35.91 2.20
N ILE A 598 -26.13 36.29 2.13
CA ILE A 598 -26.57 37.69 2.21
C ILE A 598 -27.38 37.89 3.47
N GLY A 599 -26.93 38.72 4.39
CA GLY A 599 -27.68 39.01 5.61
C GLY A 599 -27.09 40.18 6.38
N GLU A 600 -27.39 40.27 7.67
CA GLU A 600 -27.05 41.43 8.49
C GLU A 600 -26.16 41.08 9.69
N TYR A 601 -25.24 41.99 10.00
CA TYR A 601 -24.44 42.00 11.22
C TYR A 601 -24.92 43.09 12.18
N ASN A 602 -24.98 42.78 13.48
CA ASN A 602 -25.20 43.78 14.51
C ASN A 602 -23.93 44.60 14.80
N ASN A 603 -24.03 45.61 15.66
CA ASN A 603 -22.90 46.49 16.02
C ASN A 603 -21.74 45.77 16.74
N ASP A 604 -21.96 44.55 17.24
CA ASP A 604 -20.95 43.75 17.91
C ASP A 604 -20.19 42.81 16.96
N GLY A 605 -20.59 42.74 15.68
CA GLY A 605 -19.99 41.86 14.69
C GLY A 605 -20.61 40.46 14.64
N GLN A 606 -21.81 40.28 15.20
CA GLN A 606 -22.54 38.99 15.18
C GLN A 606 -23.58 38.97 14.07
N LYS A 607 -23.77 37.81 13.43
CA LYS A 607 -24.81 37.60 12.42
C LYS A 607 -26.18 37.63 13.09
N ILE A 608 -27.12 38.38 12.51
CA ILE A 608 -28.51 38.49 13.01
C ILE A 608 -29.51 38.36 11.86
N GLY A 609 -30.73 37.98 12.19
CA GLY A 609 -31.86 38.02 11.25
C GLY A 609 -31.78 36.96 10.16
N ARG A 610 -32.46 37.21 9.03
CA ARG A 610 -32.50 36.31 7.89
C ARG A 610 -31.23 36.43 7.04
N TRP A 611 -30.70 35.29 6.63
CA TRP A 611 -29.57 35.17 5.73
C TRP A 611 -29.96 34.35 4.51
N ASP A 612 -30.00 34.99 3.36
CA ASP A 612 -30.28 34.36 2.08
C ASP A 612 -29.02 33.68 1.54
N ILE A 613 -29.20 32.55 0.86
CA ILE A 613 -28.12 31.79 0.22
C ILE A 613 -28.34 31.86 -1.28
N GLU A 614 -27.34 32.39 -1.99
CA GLU A 614 -27.37 32.47 -3.44
C GLU A 614 -26.23 31.66 -4.05
N VAL A 615 -26.50 31.04 -5.19
CA VAL A 615 -25.53 30.27 -5.98
C VAL A 615 -25.30 30.94 -7.32
N TRP A 616 -24.06 30.98 -7.76
CA TRP A 616 -23.67 31.50 -9.05
C TRP A 616 -24.21 30.61 -10.18
N ASN A 617 -25.06 31.19 -11.02
CA ASN A 617 -25.49 30.54 -12.25
C ASN A 617 -24.54 30.94 -13.38
N HIS A 618 -23.69 30.01 -13.82
CA HIS A 618 -22.70 30.25 -14.87
C HIS A 618 -23.33 30.62 -16.23
N GLU A 619 -24.50 30.07 -16.57
CA GLU A 619 -25.19 30.36 -17.83
C GLU A 619 -25.76 31.78 -17.85
N LYS A 620 -26.29 32.22 -16.72
CA LYS A 620 -26.90 33.56 -16.58
C LYS A 620 -25.92 34.63 -16.11
N ASN A 621 -24.69 34.24 -15.76
CA ASN A 621 -23.65 35.11 -15.22
C ASN A 621 -24.15 35.97 -14.03
N GLN A 622 -24.95 35.37 -13.14
CA GLN A 622 -25.55 36.05 -11.98
C GLN A 622 -25.81 35.08 -10.82
N PHE A 623 -25.90 35.60 -9.59
CA PHE A 623 -26.32 34.83 -8.43
C PHE A 623 -27.84 34.63 -8.41
N GLY A 624 -28.28 33.41 -8.08
CA GLY A 624 -29.69 33.08 -7.88
C GLY A 624 -29.93 32.56 -6.47
N LYS A 625 -30.96 33.07 -5.80
CA LYS A 625 -31.38 32.61 -4.46
C LYS A 625 -31.88 31.17 -4.52
N ILE A 626 -31.33 30.32 -3.66
CA ILE A 626 -31.69 28.90 -3.57
C ILE A 626 -32.24 28.51 -2.20
N GLY A 627 -32.04 29.35 -1.19
CA GLY A 627 -32.45 29.10 0.18
C GLY A 627 -32.23 30.30 1.09
N ASP A 628 -32.57 30.13 2.35
CA ASP A 628 -32.31 31.07 3.43
C ASP A 628 -32.21 30.34 4.76
N GLY A 629 -31.85 31.09 5.79
CA GLY A 629 -31.86 30.68 7.19
C GLY A 629 -31.97 31.88 8.11
N GLN A 630 -32.14 31.66 9.41
CA GLN A 630 -32.21 32.73 10.40
C GLN A 630 -31.17 32.56 11.50
N TYR A 631 -30.57 33.67 11.94
CA TYR A 631 -29.72 33.74 13.13
C TYR A 631 -30.46 34.43 14.27
N HIS A 632 -30.27 33.91 15.48
CA HIS A 632 -30.84 34.46 16.70
C HIS A 632 -30.25 35.84 17.03
N LYS A 633 -31.08 36.78 17.49
CA LYS A 633 -30.67 38.20 17.69
C LYS A 633 -29.77 38.45 18.90
N MET A 634 -29.78 37.57 19.91
CA MET A 634 -29.14 37.81 21.22
C MET A 634 -27.95 36.89 21.54
N THR A 635 -27.58 35.98 20.63
CA THR A 635 -26.56 34.95 20.90
C THR A 635 -25.61 34.84 19.72
N ASP A 636 -24.32 34.65 19.99
CA ASP A 636 -23.22 34.65 19.01
C ASP A 636 -23.50 33.78 17.76
N SER A 637 -24.09 34.38 16.72
CA SER A 637 -24.31 33.76 15.40
C SER A 637 -24.97 32.37 15.46
N LEU A 638 -25.97 32.22 16.34
CA LEU A 638 -26.67 30.95 16.52
C LEU A 638 -27.74 30.74 15.44
N LYS A 639 -27.59 29.69 14.62
CA LYS A 639 -28.59 29.31 13.59
C LYS A 639 -29.89 28.85 14.25
N ILE A 640 -31.05 29.31 13.78
CA ILE A 640 -32.38 28.92 14.25
C ILE A 640 -33.34 28.76 13.06
N GLY A 641 -34.39 27.96 13.24
CA GLY A 641 -35.43 27.76 12.23
C GLY A 641 -34.96 26.90 11.05
N GLN A 642 -35.64 27.01 9.90
CA GLN A 642 -35.30 26.24 8.71
C GLN A 642 -34.02 26.75 8.04
N TRP A 643 -33.20 25.83 7.56
CA TRP A 643 -31.92 26.09 6.91
C TRP A 643 -31.70 25.17 5.71
N LYS A 644 -31.06 25.71 4.68
CA LYS A 644 -30.41 24.92 3.62
C LYS A 644 -28.90 25.01 3.76
N GLU A 645 -28.20 23.89 3.72
CA GLU A 645 -26.74 23.82 3.88
C GLU A 645 -26.11 23.00 2.77
N PHE A 646 -25.02 23.46 2.18
CA PHE A 646 -24.25 22.67 1.22
C PHE A 646 -23.33 21.66 1.91
N ASP A 647 -23.07 20.54 1.23
CA ASP A 647 -21.93 19.71 1.61
C ASP A 647 -20.61 20.44 1.29
N SER A 648 -19.74 20.57 2.29
CA SER A 648 -18.41 21.21 2.17
C SER A 648 -17.51 20.62 1.07
N LYS A 649 -17.77 19.39 0.64
CA LYS A 649 -16.96 18.66 -0.35
C LYS A 649 -17.65 18.52 -1.69
N ASP A 650 -18.96 18.75 -1.76
CA ASP A 650 -19.75 18.52 -2.96
C ASP A 650 -20.93 19.51 -3.06
N ARG A 651 -20.74 20.56 -3.86
CA ARG A 651 -21.74 21.60 -4.14
C ARG A 651 -23.04 21.07 -4.73
N SER A 652 -23.04 19.85 -5.29
CA SER A 652 -24.25 19.25 -5.83
C SER A 652 -25.20 18.77 -4.72
N ILE A 653 -24.79 18.78 -3.44
CA ILE A 653 -25.56 18.23 -2.33
C ILE A 653 -26.02 19.36 -1.39
N ILE A 654 -27.34 19.42 -1.12
CA ILE A 654 -27.93 20.33 -0.13
C ILE A 654 -28.65 19.52 0.95
N TYR A 655 -28.46 19.94 2.20
CA TYR A 655 -29.16 19.48 3.38
C TYR A 655 -30.22 20.52 3.78
N ILE A 656 -31.47 20.11 3.93
CA ILE A 656 -32.58 21.00 4.30
C ILE A 656 -33.18 20.50 5.61
N GLY A 657 -33.18 21.33 6.66
CA GLY A 657 -33.80 20.97 7.93
C GLY A 657 -33.88 22.13 8.90
N GLU A 658 -34.11 21.83 10.18
CA GLU A 658 -34.39 22.84 11.20
C GLU A 658 -33.34 22.84 12.32
N TYR A 659 -33.05 24.04 12.82
CA TYR A 659 -32.29 24.29 14.04
C TYR A 659 -33.21 24.77 15.16
N ASN A 660 -33.01 24.26 16.38
CA ASN A 660 -33.69 24.76 17.57
C ASN A 660 -33.09 26.10 18.05
N ASN A 661 -33.68 26.70 19.09
CA ASN A 661 -33.22 27.95 19.69
C ASN A 661 -31.83 27.89 20.35
N TYR A 662 -31.21 26.71 20.41
CA TYR A 662 -29.86 26.46 20.92
C TYR A 662 -28.85 26.18 19.80
N GLY A 663 -29.23 26.38 18.52
CA GLY A 663 -28.34 26.13 17.38
C GLY A 663 -28.08 24.66 17.12
N GLN A 664 -28.94 23.76 17.61
CA GLN A 664 -28.82 22.32 17.41
C GLN A 664 -29.77 21.85 16.31
N LYS A 665 -29.30 20.92 15.47
CA LYS A 665 -30.14 20.33 14.42
C LYS A 665 -31.24 19.49 15.08
N ILE A 666 -32.49 19.68 14.65
CA ILE A 666 -33.65 18.94 15.14
C ILE A 666 -34.54 18.48 13.97
N GLY A 667 -35.41 17.51 14.25
CA GLY A 667 -36.44 17.09 13.32
C GLY A 667 -35.85 16.42 12.07
N ARG A 668 -36.63 16.42 10.98
CA ARG A 668 -36.25 15.81 9.72
C ARG A 668 -35.34 16.73 8.91
N TRP A 669 -34.26 16.15 8.40
CA TRP A 669 -33.30 16.77 7.50
C TRP A 669 -33.27 16.00 6.19
N ASP A 670 -33.74 16.63 5.13
CA ASP A 670 -33.74 16.07 3.78
C ASP A 670 -32.41 16.35 3.08
N ILE A 671 -32.00 15.43 2.20
CA ILE A 671 -30.83 15.59 1.34
C ILE A 671 -31.32 15.67 -0.09
N GLU A 672 -30.94 16.73 -0.78
CA GLU A 672 -31.22 16.93 -2.20
C GLU A 672 -29.92 16.96 -2.99
N VAL A 673 -29.93 16.39 -4.20
CA VAL A 673 -28.79 16.39 -5.11
C VAL A 673 -29.17 17.11 -6.39
N GLN A 674 -28.29 17.98 -6.88
CA GLN A 674 -28.46 18.64 -8.16
C GLN A 674 -28.36 17.62 -9.28
N ASN A 675 -29.45 17.45 -10.02
CA ASN A 675 -29.46 16.64 -11.23
C ASN A 675 -28.72 17.40 -12.34
N ASP A 676 -27.59 16.85 -12.82
CA ASP A 676 -26.74 17.50 -13.81
C ASP A 676 -27.47 17.91 -15.10
N GLN A 677 -28.48 17.12 -15.51
CA GLN A 677 -29.25 17.35 -16.73
C GLN A 677 -30.33 18.41 -16.54
N LYS A 678 -31.05 18.39 -15.42
CA LYS A 678 -32.18 19.31 -15.17
C LYS A 678 -31.77 20.59 -14.46
N LYS A 679 -30.57 20.64 -13.87
CA LYS A 679 -30.11 21.70 -12.95
C LYS A 679 -31.05 21.98 -11.79
N GLN A 680 -31.91 21.01 -11.44
CA GLN A 680 -32.84 21.05 -10.32
C GLN A 680 -32.34 20.11 -9.21
N PHE A 681 -32.58 20.49 -7.96
CA PHE A 681 -32.30 19.64 -6.81
C PHE A 681 -33.41 18.61 -6.66
N GLU A 682 -33.04 17.33 -6.65
CA GLU A 682 -33.95 16.21 -6.43
C GLU A 682 -33.69 15.62 -5.05
N LYS A 683 -34.74 15.46 -4.24
CA LYS A 683 -34.66 14.83 -2.93
C LYS A 683 -34.30 13.35 -3.06
N ILE A 684 -33.14 12.99 -2.55
CA ILE A 684 -32.59 11.63 -2.64
C ILE A 684 -32.64 10.86 -1.32
N GLY A 685 -32.82 11.55 -0.20
CA GLY A 685 -32.63 10.97 1.11
C GLY A 685 -32.81 11.97 2.23
N GLY A 686 -32.19 11.66 3.37
CA GLY A 686 -32.35 12.39 4.62
C GLY A 686 -32.45 11.46 5.83
N GLY A 687 -32.62 12.07 6.98
CA GLY A 687 -32.92 11.39 8.24
C GLY A 687 -33.31 12.40 9.30
N SER A 688 -33.34 11.99 10.57
CA SER A 688 -33.74 12.88 11.65
C SER A 688 -32.60 13.18 12.61
N TYR A 689 -32.63 14.37 13.19
CA TYR A 689 -31.77 14.77 14.30
C TYR A 689 -32.58 14.98 15.58
N ASN A 690 -31.95 14.67 16.71
CA ASN A 690 -32.38 15.07 18.04
C ASN A 690 -31.19 15.74 18.73
N ASN A 691 -31.25 17.06 18.95
CA ASN A 691 -30.18 17.86 19.54
C ASN A 691 -28.82 17.66 18.86
N SER A 692 -28.79 17.78 17.53
CA SER A 692 -27.62 17.55 16.66
C SER A 692 -27.13 16.11 16.54
N LEU A 693 -27.75 15.14 17.24
CA LEU A 693 -27.41 13.73 17.09
C LEU A 693 -28.34 13.06 16.07
N LYS A 694 -27.78 12.30 15.12
CA LYS A 694 -28.55 11.54 14.14
C LYS A 694 -29.32 10.41 14.83
N ILE A 695 -30.60 10.28 14.47
CA ILE A 695 -31.50 9.23 14.95
C ILE A 695 -32.35 8.66 13.81
N GLY A 696 -32.81 7.42 13.98
CA GLY A 696 -33.72 6.75 13.05
C GLY A 696 -33.08 6.39 11.71
N LYS A 697 -33.91 6.21 10.68
CA LYS A 697 -33.47 5.86 9.33
C LYS A 697 -32.80 7.04 8.63
N TRP A 698 -31.69 6.76 7.96
CA TRP A 698 -30.87 7.71 7.24
C TRP A 698 -30.52 7.18 5.86
N VAL A 699 -30.71 8.02 4.85
CA VAL A 699 -30.18 7.83 3.49
C VAL A 699 -29.27 9.01 3.19
N PHE A 700 -27.99 8.79 2.89
CA PHE A 700 -27.05 9.87 2.54
C PHE A 700 -26.05 9.46 1.44
N ILE A 701 -25.43 10.45 0.80
CA ILE A 701 -24.37 10.25 -0.19
C ILE A 701 -23.00 10.50 0.44
N GLN A 702 -22.02 9.67 0.09
CA GLN A 702 -20.61 9.95 0.34
C GLN A 702 -19.76 9.40 -0.81
N LYS A 703 -18.99 10.28 -1.48
CA LYS A 703 -18.14 9.94 -2.63
C LYS A 703 -18.92 9.23 -3.76
N ASN A 704 -20.02 9.84 -4.22
CA ASN A 704 -20.90 9.30 -5.28
C ASN A 704 -21.49 7.91 -4.98
N ARG A 705 -21.72 7.61 -3.70
CA ARG A 705 -22.33 6.35 -3.27
C ARG A 705 -23.38 6.61 -2.20
N PHE A 706 -24.51 5.94 -2.32
CA PHE A 706 -25.60 6.04 -1.36
C PHE A 706 -25.39 5.06 -0.21
N TYR A 707 -25.75 5.50 0.98
CA TYR A 707 -25.77 4.70 2.19
C TYR A 707 -27.15 4.80 2.81
N GLU A 708 -27.76 3.65 3.10
CA GLU A 708 -29.03 3.55 3.81
C GLU A 708 -28.81 2.75 5.09
N GLY A 709 -29.27 3.24 6.24
CA GLY A 709 -29.23 2.50 7.50
C GLY A 709 -29.86 3.28 8.64
N GLU A 710 -29.66 2.84 9.87
CA GLU A 710 -30.22 3.49 11.05
C GLU A 710 -29.12 4.05 11.97
N TYR A 711 -29.42 5.20 12.59
CA TYR A 711 -28.63 5.80 13.65
C TYR A 711 -29.39 5.79 14.98
N ASN A 712 -28.65 5.71 16.08
CA ASN A 712 -29.10 6.04 17.43
C ASN A 712 -28.04 6.86 18.10
N ASN A 713 -28.32 8.15 18.32
CA ASN A 713 -27.40 9.10 18.92
C ASN A 713 -26.02 9.11 18.21
N ASP A 714 -26.04 9.31 16.88
CA ASP A 714 -24.86 9.27 15.98
C ASP A 714 -24.14 7.92 15.84
N LYS A 715 -24.56 6.89 16.57
CA LYS A 715 -24.05 5.53 16.40
C LYS A 715 -24.84 4.80 15.32
N LYS A 716 -24.13 4.26 14.32
CA LYS A 716 -24.74 3.40 13.29
C LYS A 716 -25.25 2.13 13.96
N MET A 717 -26.50 1.73 13.71
CA MET A 717 -27.03 0.46 14.22
C MET A 717 -27.68 -0.32 13.09
N GLY A 718 -27.81 -1.63 13.31
CA GLY A 718 -28.52 -2.52 12.39
C GLY A 718 -27.86 -2.61 11.02
N PHE A 719 -28.69 -2.82 9.99
CA PHE A 719 -28.23 -3.01 8.62
C PHE A 719 -27.96 -1.69 7.91
N TRP A 720 -26.72 -1.52 7.48
CA TRP A 720 -26.25 -0.43 6.64
C TRP A 720 -25.94 -0.95 5.24
N LYS A 721 -26.75 -0.53 4.27
CA LYS A 721 -26.60 -0.83 2.85
C LYS A 721 -25.78 0.27 2.18
N LYS A 722 -24.90 -0.13 1.27
CA LYS A 722 -24.13 0.78 0.41
C LYS A 722 -24.47 0.46 -1.04
N PHE A 723 -24.88 1.47 -1.81
CA PHE A 723 -25.22 1.32 -3.22
C PHE A 723 -24.18 2.00 -4.13
N ASP A 724 -24.07 1.52 -5.36
CA ASP A 724 -23.17 2.05 -6.38
C ASP A 724 -23.78 3.23 -7.14
N GLY A 725 -23.04 4.34 -7.24
CA GLY A 725 -23.27 5.39 -8.24
C GLY A 725 -24.66 6.03 -8.22
N GLN A 726 -25.00 6.73 -9.31
CA GLN A 726 -26.14 7.64 -9.49
C GLN A 726 -27.55 7.03 -9.27
N SER A 727 -27.68 5.78 -8.85
CA SER A 727 -28.98 5.19 -8.49
C SER A 727 -28.86 4.22 -7.30
N LEU A 728 -29.92 4.14 -6.49
CA LEU A 728 -30.10 3.14 -5.43
C LEU A 728 -30.31 1.71 -5.95
N SER A 729 -30.02 1.43 -7.23
CA SER A 729 -30.40 0.17 -7.89
C SER A 729 -29.44 -0.99 -7.60
N ARG A 730 -28.16 -0.70 -7.36
CA ARG A 730 -27.13 -1.75 -7.20
C ARG A 730 -26.51 -1.72 -5.81
N LEU A 731 -26.93 -2.64 -4.96
CA LEU A 731 -26.31 -2.87 -3.65
C LEU A 731 -24.88 -3.40 -3.84
N ARG A 732 -23.90 -2.73 -3.22
CA ARG A 732 -22.46 -3.02 -3.31
C ARG A 732 -21.91 -3.78 -2.12
N SER A 733 -22.41 -3.46 -0.94
CA SER A 733 -21.97 -4.06 0.32
C SER A 733 -22.96 -3.74 1.42
N CYS A 734 -23.06 -4.64 2.39
CA CYS A 734 -23.77 -4.37 3.63
C CYS A 734 -22.81 -4.40 4.82
N ARG A 735 -23.13 -3.63 5.84
CA ARG A 735 -22.48 -3.70 7.16
C ARG A 735 -23.56 -3.83 8.22
N PHE A 736 -23.31 -4.63 9.23
CA PHE A 736 -24.19 -4.73 10.39
C PHE A 736 -23.48 -4.14 11.60
N TYR A 737 -24.17 -3.30 12.36
CA TYR A 737 -23.68 -2.67 13.58
C TYR A 737 -24.56 -3.04 14.76
N ASP A 738 -23.97 -3.20 15.94
CA ASP A 738 -24.71 -3.41 17.18
C ASP A 738 -25.34 -2.10 17.71
N LEU A 739 -25.93 -2.17 18.90
CA LEU A 739 -26.54 -1.01 19.55
C LEU A 739 -25.51 0.05 20.01
N ASN A 740 -24.24 -0.32 20.08
CA ASN A 740 -23.15 0.55 20.50
C ASN A 740 -22.42 1.22 19.33
N GLY A 741 -22.80 0.91 18.09
CA GLY A 741 -22.10 1.40 16.90
C GLY A 741 -20.90 0.55 16.48
N ILE A 742 -20.68 -0.59 17.12
CA ILE A 742 -19.59 -1.49 16.80
C ILE A 742 -20.00 -2.34 15.59
N LYS A 743 -19.15 -2.35 14.59
CA LYS A 743 -19.35 -3.12 13.36
C LYS A 743 -19.19 -4.61 13.68
N ILE A 744 -20.29 -5.35 13.63
CA ILE A 744 -20.30 -6.81 13.86
C ILE A 744 -19.99 -7.58 12.58
N LEU A 745 -20.49 -7.11 11.43
CA LEU A 745 -20.37 -7.83 10.16
C LEU A 745 -20.03 -6.89 8.99
N LYS A 746 -19.12 -7.33 8.12
CA LYS A 746 -18.90 -6.77 6.79
C LYS A 746 -19.25 -7.83 5.76
N VAL A 747 -20.13 -7.52 4.83
CA VAL A 747 -20.42 -8.39 3.69
C VAL A 747 -19.86 -7.72 2.45
N SER A 748 -18.80 -8.29 1.88
CA SER A 748 -18.13 -7.80 0.66
C SER A 748 -18.26 -8.75 -0.55
N SER A 749 -18.82 -9.94 -0.37
CA SER A 749 -19.02 -10.96 -1.43
C SER A 749 -20.43 -10.88 -2.02
N SER A 750 -20.68 -11.55 -3.15
CA SER A 750 -21.96 -11.65 -3.88
C SER A 750 -23.21 -12.04 -3.07
N PHE A 751 -23.03 -12.35 -1.79
CA PHE A 751 -23.99 -13.04 -0.94
C PHE A 751 -24.09 -12.34 0.42
N MET A 752 -25.31 -12.25 0.97
CA MET A 752 -25.63 -11.72 2.28
C MET A 752 -26.16 -12.84 3.17
N HIS A 753 -25.48 -13.10 4.30
CA HIS A 753 -25.94 -14.02 5.31
C HIS A 753 -26.67 -13.27 6.43
N ILE A 754 -27.92 -13.65 6.72
CA ILE A 754 -28.79 -13.01 7.72
C ILE A 754 -29.20 -14.08 8.73
N GLY A 755 -28.98 -13.83 10.02
CA GLY A 755 -29.43 -14.68 11.11
C GLY A 755 -29.09 -14.09 12.47
N ASN A 756 -29.42 -14.82 13.53
CA ASN A 756 -29.24 -14.34 14.90
C ASN A 756 -27.82 -14.65 15.41
N LEU A 757 -27.29 -13.73 16.22
CA LEU A 757 -26.04 -13.88 16.95
C LEU A 757 -26.32 -13.91 18.47
N ARG A 758 -25.59 -14.74 19.22
CA ARG A 758 -25.54 -14.72 20.68
C ARG A 758 -24.08 -14.77 21.11
N ASN A 759 -23.61 -13.74 21.83
CA ASN A 759 -22.21 -13.59 22.24
C ASN A 759 -21.21 -13.70 21.08
N GLY A 760 -21.54 -13.08 19.94
CA GLY A 760 -20.72 -13.14 18.71
C GLY A 760 -20.85 -14.43 17.89
N ASN A 761 -21.51 -15.47 18.41
CA ASN A 761 -21.68 -16.75 17.72
C ASN A 761 -23.01 -16.84 16.97
N LYS A 762 -22.99 -17.51 15.81
CA LYS A 762 -24.18 -17.75 14.98
C LYS A 762 -25.10 -18.79 15.64
N ILE A 763 -26.37 -18.46 15.79
CA ILE A 763 -27.40 -19.36 16.36
C ILE A 763 -28.66 -19.36 15.49
N GLY A 764 -29.44 -20.44 15.60
CA GLY A 764 -30.76 -20.55 14.97
C GLY A 764 -30.72 -20.52 13.44
N LYS A 765 -31.80 -20.04 12.82
CA LYS A 765 -31.94 -20.02 11.36
C LYS A 765 -31.13 -18.88 10.73
N TRP A 766 -30.33 -19.25 9.75
CA TRP A 766 -29.57 -18.34 8.89
C TRP A 766 -30.02 -18.48 7.45
N GLN A 767 -30.11 -17.36 6.76
CA GLN A 767 -30.51 -17.24 5.37
C GLN A 767 -29.37 -16.64 4.56
N THR A 768 -29.20 -17.07 3.33
CA THR A 768 -28.24 -16.53 2.37
C THR A 768 -29.01 -15.93 1.20
N TRP A 769 -28.69 -14.69 0.87
CA TRP A 769 -29.35 -13.89 -0.17
C TRP A 769 -28.33 -13.41 -1.20
N LEU A 770 -28.70 -13.30 -2.47
CA LEU A 770 -27.92 -12.59 -3.48
C LEU A 770 -28.08 -11.06 -3.33
N TYR A 771 -27.17 -10.30 -3.95
CA TYR A 771 -27.21 -8.83 -3.96
C TYR A 771 -28.49 -8.22 -4.56
N ASP A 772 -29.20 -8.96 -5.41
CA ASP A 772 -30.49 -8.56 -5.99
C ASP A 772 -31.69 -8.91 -5.08
N ASN A 773 -31.44 -9.15 -3.79
CA ASN A 773 -32.42 -9.59 -2.79
C ASN A 773 -33.08 -10.93 -3.13
N LYS A 774 -32.40 -11.82 -3.86
CA LYS A 774 -32.92 -13.17 -4.10
C LYS A 774 -32.44 -14.14 -3.03
N TYR A 775 -33.38 -14.76 -2.32
CA TYR A 775 -33.09 -15.83 -1.37
C TYR A 775 -32.54 -17.06 -2.10
N ILE A 776 -31.33 -17.49 -1.73
CA ILE A 776 -30.64 -18.62 -2.38
C ILE A 776 -30.42 -19.82 -1.45
N GLY A 777 -30.71 -19.68 -0.16
CA GLY A 777 -30.67 -20.81 0.78
C GLY A 777 -30.30 -20.39 2.19
N GLY A 778 -29.65 -21.28 2.93
CA GLY A 778 -29.27 -21.05 4.33
C GLY A 778 -29.33 -22.35 5.11
N GLY A 779 -29.33 -22.27 6.44
CA GLY A 779 -29.48 -23.44 7.30
C GLY A 779 -29.59 -23.07 8.78
N LEU A 780 -29.47 -24.06 9.66
CA LEU A 780 -29.60 -23.89 11.10
C LEU A 780 -28.25 -24.01 11.78
N TYR A 781 -27.91 -23.06 12.65
CA TYR A 781 -26.86 -23.23 13.64
C TYR A 781 -27.45 -23.73 14.95
N ASN A 782 -26.66 -24.44 15.74
CA ASN A 782 -27.10 -24.88 17.06
C ASN A 782 -27.38 -23.69 18.00
N GLU A 783 -28.37 -23.84 18.89
CA GLU A 783 -28.76 -22.80 19.85
C GLU A 783 -27.72 -22.59 20.99
N GLY A 784 -26.78 -23.53 21.14
CA GLY A 784 -25.74 -23.53 22.17
C GLY A 784 -24.65 -22.47 21.99
N GLY A 785 -24.68 -21.70 20.90
CA GLY A 785 -23.74 -20.58 20.70
C GLY A 785 -22.33 -21.01 20.30
N SER A 786 -22.14 -22.19 19.71
CA SER A 786 -20.82 -22.63 19.21
C SER A 786 -20.65 -22.47 17.70
N SER A 787 -21.60 -21.81 17.02
CA SER A 787 -21.61 -21.64 15.55
C SER A 787 -21.50 -22.97 14.78
N ILE A 788 -22.04 -24.07 15.33
CA ILE A 788 -22.05 -25.38 14.67
C ILE A 788 -23.26 -25.49 13.73
N GLN A 789 -23.01 -25.77 12.45
CA GLN A 789 -24.05 -25.99 11.44
C GLN A 789 -24.75 -27.33 11.67
N ILE A 790 -26.09 -27.34 11.69
CA ILE A 790 -26.92 -28.53 11.90
C ILE A 790 -28.09 -28.57 10.90
N GLY A 791 -28.60 -29.77 10.60
CA GLY A 791 -29.75 -29.94 9.71
C GLY A 791 -29.46 -29.58 8.26
N LYS A 792 -30.49 -29.23 7.50
CA LYS A 792 -30.35 -28.92 6.06
C LYS A 792 -29.65 -27.57 5.86
N TRP A 793 -28.72 -27.54 4.92
CA TRP A 793 -27.89 -26.39 4.59
C TRP A 793 -27.73 -26.21 3.09
N THR A 794 -27.74 -24.95 2.66
CA THR A 794 -27.20 -24.51 1.37
C THR A 794 -25.94 -23.70 1.64
N ILE A 795 -24.78 -24.25 1.28
CA ILE A 795 -23.49 -23.57 1.35
C ILE A 795 -23.19 -23.01 -0.02
N ILE A 796 -22.92 -21.71 -0.14
CA ILE A 796 -22.41 -21.14 -1.38
C ILE A 796 -20.93 -20.92 -1.21
N ASP A 797 -20.17 -21.52 -2.10
CA ASP A 797 -18.74 -21.25 -2.22
C ASP A 797 -18.57 -19.89 -2.92
N ASP A 798 -17.49 -19.15 -2.61
CA ASP A 798 -17.09 -17.92 -3.32
C ASP A 798 -16.98 -18.13 -4.84
N SER A 799 -16.94 -19.40 -5.20
CA SER A 799 -16.91 -19.98 -6.52
C SER A 799 -18.24 -20.01 -7.31
N ASN A 800 -19.37 -19.65 -6.71
CA ASN A 800 -20.75 -19.75 -7.24
C ASN A 800 -21.44 -21.14 -7.36
N PRO A 801 -20.85 -22.32 -7.05
CA PRO A 801 -21.67 -23.51 -6.82
C PRO A 801 -22.30 -23.44 -5.43
N SER A 802 -23.56 -23.83 -5.35
CA SER A 802 -24.21 -24.13 -4.08
C SER A 802 -24.10 -25.62 -3.78
N TYR A 803 -23.84 -25.94 -2.53
CA TYR A 803 -23.85 -27.29 -2.00
C TYR A 803 -25.04 -27.42 -1.07
N VAL A 804 -26.00 -28.26 -1.44
CA VAL A 804 -27.23 -28.50 -0.68
C VAL A 804 -27.17 -29.86 -0.03
N GLY A 805 -27.20 -29.93 1.29
CA GLY A 805 -27.16 -31.19 2.02
C GLY A 805 -27.49 -31.04 3.49
N GLU A 806 -27.10 -32.02 4.30
CA GLU A 806 -27.41 -32.06 5.73
C GLU A 806 -26.15 -32.16 6.58
N PHE A 807 -26.14 -31.42 7.69
CA PHE A 807 -25.18 -31.55 8.77
C PHE A 807 -25.77 -32.32 9.96
N SER A 808 -24.96 -33.20 10.53
CA SER A 808 -25.25 -33.82 11.82
C SER A 808 -25.28 -32.79 12.95
N LYS A 809 -25.81 -33.18 14.12
CA LYS A 809 -25.83 -32.35 15.33
C LYS A 809 -24.44 -31.86 15.77
N ASN A 810 -23.37 -32.51 15.33
CA ASN A 810 -21.98 -32.20 15.67
C ASN A 810 -21.26 -31.40 14.57
N GLY A 811 -21.96 -30.86 13.57
CA GLY A 811 -21.32 -30.03 12.54
C GLY A 811 -20.71 -30.78 11.37
N LYS A 812 -20.97 -32.07 11.24
CA LYS A 812 -20.34 -32.93 10.21
C LYS A 812 -21.30 -33.18 9.05
N LYS A 813 -20.82 -33.14 7.81
CA LYS A 813 -21.64 -33.42 6.62
C LYS A 813 -22.08 -34.87 6.63
N ILE A 814 -23.38 -35.13 6.45
CA ILE A 814 -23.97 -36.46 6.40
C ILE A 814 -24.96 -36.58 5.24
N GLY A 815 -25.20 -37.80 4.78
CA GLY A 815 -26.24 -38.07 3.79
C GLY A 815 -25.93 -37.50 2.41
N ARG A 816 -26.98 -37.30 1.59
CA ARG A 816 -26.85 -36.79 0.23
C ARG A 816 -26.52 -35.30 0.23
N TRP A 817 -25.52 -34.93 -0.55
CA TRP A 817 -25.13 -33.56 -0.85
C TRP A 817 -25.16 -33.35 -2.34
N ASP A 818 -25.99 -32.41 -2.79
CA ASP A 818 -26.14 -32.03 -4.18
C ASP A 818 -25.31 -30.78 -4.47
N ILE A 819 -24.75 -30.71 -5.67
CA ILE A 819 -24.04 -29.55 -6.19
C ILE A 819 -24.95 -28.90 -7.22
N GLU A 820 -25.23 -27.61 -7.06
CA GLU A 820 -26.05 -26.84 -7.98
C GLU A 820 -25.27 -25.62 -8.47
N ILE A 821 -25.47 -25.23 -9.73
CA ILE A 821 -24.93 -23.98 -10.29
C ILE A 821 -26.11 -23.05 -10.57
N TRP A 822 -25.91 -21.76 -10.34
CA TRP A 822 -26.86 -20.76 -10.82
C TRP A 822 -26.90 -20.69 -12.34
N ASN A 823 -28.03 -21.05 -12.94
CA ASN A 823 -28.29 -20.80 -14.36
C ASN A 823 -28.86 -19.38 -14.51
N HIS A 824 -28.07 -18.47 -15.08
CA HIS A 824 -28.47 -17.07 -15.26
C HIS A 824 -29.64 -16.90 -16.24
N GLU A 825 -29.74 -17.74 -17.28
CA GLU A 825 -30.81 -17.66 -18.28
C GLU A 825 -32.16 -18.07 -17.69
N LYS A 826 -32.17 -19.14 -16.88
CA LYS A 826 -33.38 -19.63 -16.22
C LYS A 826 -33.64 -18.97 -14.87
N ASN A 827 -32.69 -18.18 -14.37
CA ASN A 827 -32.74 -17.56 -13.07
C ASN A 827 -33.07 -18.57 -11.94
N GLN A 828 -32.41 -19.74 -11.94
CA GLN A 828 -32.62 -20.81 -10.93
C GLN A 828 -31.36 -21.66 -10.77
N PHE A 829 -31.24 -22.38 -9.64
CA PHE A 829 -30.17 -23.36 -9.45
C PHE A 829 -30.47 -24.64 -10.25
N GLU A 830 -29.47 -25.13 -10.98
CA GLU A 830 -29.52 -26.41 -11.67
C GLU A 830 -28.58 -27.39 -10.98
N LYS A 831 -29.15 -28.52 -10.53
CA LYS A 831 -28.38 -29.63 -9.97
C LYS A 831 -27.52 -30.27 -11.05
N ILE A 832 -26.21 -30.15 -10.88
CA ILE A 832 -25.21 -30.68 -11.81
C ILE A 832 -24.51 -31.93 -11.28
N GLY A 833 -24.59 -32.19 -9.97
CA GLY A 833 -23.77 -33.21 -9.33
C GLY A 833 -24.07 -33.43 -7.86
N GLY A 834 -23.10 -34.01 -7.16
CA GLY A 834 -23.21 -34.39 -5.76
C GLY A 834 -22.91 -35.86 -5.49
N GLY A 835 -22.96 -36.22 -4.22
CA GLY A 835 -22.72 -37.57 -3.73
C GLY A 835 -23.19 -37.72 -2.29
N SER A 836 -22.80 -38.80 -1.63
CA SER A 836 -23.23 -39.10 -0.26
C SER A 836 -22.07 -39.09 0.71
N TYR A 837 -22.29 -38.51 1.89
CA TYR A 837 -21.40 -38.65 3.03
C TYR A 837 -21.92 -39.76 3.96
N HIS A 838 -20.99 -40.52 4.54
CA HIS A 838 -21.31 -41.55 5.51
C HIS A 838 -21.96 -40.94 6.76
N LYS A 839 -22.99 -41.59 7.32
CA LYS A 839 -23.80 -41.03 8.41
C LYS A 839 -23.08 -41.02 9.77
N MET A 840 -22.13 -41.93 9.98
CA MET A 840 -21.48 -42.13 11.29
C MET A 840 -20.02 -41.69 11.34
N THR A 841 -19.39 -41.39 10.20
CA THR A 841 -17.95 -41.05 10.14
C THR A 841 -17.78 -39.64 9.60
N ASP A 842 -16.73 -38.98 10.04
CA ASP A 842 -16.57 -37.53 9.92
C ASP A 842 -16.39 -37.07 8.48
N SER A 843 -17.50 -36.68 7.84
CA SER A 843 -17.52 -36.12 6.48
C SER A 843 -16.84 -37.02 5.45
N LEU A 844 -16.96 -38.33 5.61
CA LEU A 844 -16.38 -39.32 4.70
C LEU A 844 -17.26 -39.48 3.45
N LYS A 845 -16.73 -39.14 2.26
CA LYS A 845 -17.43 -39.35 0.99
C LYS A 845 -17.56 -40.85 0.69
N ILE A 846 -18.73 -41.29 0.25
CA ILE A 846 -19.02 -42.69 -0.11
C ILE A 846 -19.89 -42.76 -1.37
N GLY A 847 -19.80 -43.87 -2.11
CA GLY A 847 -20.61 -44.16 -3.28
C GLY A 847 -20.30 -43.25 -4.47
N GLN A 848 -21.27 -43.06 -5.36
CA GLN A 848 -21.12 -42.29 -6.59
C GLN A 848 -21.10 -40.77 -6.33
N TRP A 849 -20.11 -40.10 -6.92
CA TRP A 849 -19.85 -38.67 -6.76
C TRP A 849 -19.63 -37.98 -8.10
N LYS A 850 -20.14 -36.75 -8.19
CA LYS A 850 -19.69 -35.75 -9.16
C LYS A 850 -19.09 -34.56 -8.39
N GLU A 851 -17.85 -34.19 -8.66
CA GLU A 851 -17.15 -33.11 -7.95
C GLU A 851 -16.38 -32.19 -8.91
N PHE A 852 -16.33 -30.89 -8.58
CA PHE A 852 -15.55 -29.92 -9.36
C PHE A 852 -14.05 -30.04 -9.08
N ASP A 853 -13.24 -29.67 -10.07
CA ASP A 853 -11.85 -29.33 -9.82
C ASP A 853 -11.76 -28.06 -8.96
N SER A 854 -10.88 -28.09 -7.97
CA SER A 854 -10.68 -26.95 -7.06
C SER A 854 -10.08 -25.71 -7.74
N LYS A 855 -9.37 -25.90 -8.84
CA LYS A 855 -8.70 -24.84 -9.61
C LYS A 855 -9.53 -24.42 -10.82
N ASP A 856 -10.21 -25.35 -11.48
CA ASP A 856 -11.00 -25.07 -12.70
C ASP A 856 -12.44 -25.64 -12.66
N ARG A 857 -13.41 -24.74 -12.46
CA ARG A 857 -14.84 -25.08 -12.38
C ARG A 857 -15.44 -25.58 -13.68
N SER A 858 -14.74 -25.45 -14.79
CA SER A 858 -15.18 -26.07 -16.03
C SER A 858 -15.00 -27.59 -15.99
N ILE A 859 -14.18 -28.13 -15.07
CA ILE A 859 -13.87 -29.56 -14.97
C ILE A 859 -14.68 -30.21 -13.84
N ILE A 860 -15.34 -31.34 -14.16
CA ILE A 860 -16.01 -32.21 -13.19
C ILE A 860 -15.41 -33.61 -13.26
N TYR A 861 -15.17 -34.21 -12.09
CA TYR A 861 -14.78 -35.60 -11.93
C TYR A 861 -16.00 -36.42 -11.50
N ILE A 862 -16.21 -37.56 -12.15
CA ILE A 862 -17.34 -38.47 -11.89
C ILE A 862 -16.79 -39.85 -11.57
N GLY A 863 -17.09 -40.39 -10.39
CA GLY A 863 -16.68 -41.75 -10.03
C GLY A 863 -17.15 -42.16 -8.64
N GLU A 864 -16.57 -43.22 -8.10
CA GLU A 864 -17.00 -43.82 -6.86
C GLU A 864 -15.98 -43.65 -5.72
N TYR A 865 -16.47 -43.46 -4.50
CA TYR A 865 -15.71 -43.56 -3.26
C TYR A 865 -16.09 -44.83 -2.49
N ASN A 866 -15.11 -45.51 -1.92
CA ASN A 866 -15.34 -46.64 -1.02
C ASN A 866 -15.76 -46.18 0.39
N ASN A 867 -16.02 -47.13 1.29
CA ASN A 867 -16.41 -46.86 2.69
C ASN A 867 -15.30 -46.24 3.56
N TYR A 868 -14.09 -46.07 3.02
CA TYR A 868 -12.95 -45.40 3.65
C TYR A 868 -12.68 -44.02 3.05
N GLY A 869 -13.56 -43.50 2.18
CA GLY A 869 -13.39 -42.20 1.55
C GLY A 869 -12.28 -42.15 0.49
N GLN A 870 -11.86 -43.30 -0.03
CA GLN A 870 -10.89 -43.40 -1.12
C GLN A 870 -11.61 -43.54 -2.45
N LYS A 871 -11.09 -42.89 -3.49
CA LYS A 871 -11.59 -43.03 -4.86
C LYS A 871 -11.33 -44.46 -5.35
N ILE A 872 -12.32 -45.12 -5.92
CA ILE A 872 -12.18 -46.49 -6.45
C ILE A 872 -12.78 -46.58 -7.85
N GLY A 873 -12.35 -47.59 -8.61
CA GLY A 873 -12.94 -47.92 -9.91
C GLY A 873 -12.74 -46.83 -10.96
N ARG A 874 -13.62 -46.81 -11.95
CA ARG A 874 -13.58 -45.86 -13.08
C ARG A 874 -13.94 -44.45 -12.60
N TRP A 875 -13.10 -43.49 -12.96
CA TRP A 875 -13.34 -42.06 -12.79
C TRP A 875 -13.25 -41.36 -14.12
N ASP A 876 -14.31 -40.70 -14.53
CA ASP A 876 -14.38 -39.92 -15.76
C ASP A 876 -14.17 -38.42 -15.47
N ILE A 877 -13.61 -37.71 -16.43
CA ILE A 877 -13.37 -36.25 -16.36
C ILE A 877 -14.17 -35.62 -17.49
N GLU A 878 -15.03 -34.67 -17.14
CA GLU A 878 -15.83 -33.90 -18.09
C GLU A 878 -15.49 -32.42 -18.01
N PHE A 879 -15.54 -31.72 -19.16
CA PHE A 879 -15.26 -30.29 -19.29
C PHE A 879 -16.47 -29.55 -19.84
N LYS A 880 -16.84 -28.43 -19.22
CA LYS A 880 -17.91 -27.54 -19.65
C LYS A 880 -17.38 -26.47 -20.60
N LYS A 881 -17.74 -26.55 -21.88
CA LYS A 881 -17.49 -25.47 -22.83
C LYS A 881 -18.34 -24.25 -22.44
N TYR A 882 -17.70 -23.08 -22.33
CA TYR A 882 -18.30 -21.83 -21.83
C TYR A 882 -19.66 -21.50 -22.49
N GLN A 883 -19.82 -21.78 -23.78
CA GLN A 883 -21.02 -21.45 -24.54
C GLN A 883 -22.08 -22.56 -24.57
N GLN A 884 -21.71 -23.84 -24.45
CA GLN A 884 -22.60 -24.94 -24.81
C GLN A 884 -23.42 -25.51 -23.65
N HIS A 885 -23.16 -25.09 -22.40
CA HIS A 885 -23.84 -25.55 -21.17
C HIS A 885 -23.79 -27.07 -20.92
N GLN A 886 -23.26 -27.86 -21.85
CA GLN A 886 -23.07 -29.30 -21.79
C GLN A 886 -21.63 -29.63 -21.36
N PHE A 887 -21.51 -30.71 -20.59
CA PHE A 887 -20.24 -31.29 -20.20
C PHE A 887 -19.83 -32.35 -21.23
N GLU A 888 -18.59 -32.27 -21.70
CA GLU A 888 -18.02 -33.26 -22.62
C GLU A 888 -16.96 -34.07 -21.88
N LYS A 889 -17.03 -35.40 -22.00
CA LYS A 889 -16.00 -36.28 -21.45
C LYS A 889 -14.66 -36.06 -22.16
N ILE A 890 -13.69 -35.54 -21.43
CA ILE A 890 -12.34 -35.20 -21.92
C ILE A 890 -11.26 -36.17 -21.44
N GLY A 891 -11.55 -36.98 -20.43
CA GLY A 891 -10.59 -37.92 -19.86
C GLY A 891 -11.19 -38.84 -18.81
N GLY A 892 -10.31 -39.44 -18.02
CA GLY A 892 -10.60 -40.39 -16.96
C GLY A 892 -9.58 -41.50 -16.85
N GLY A 893 -9.75 -42.36 -15.86
CA GLY A 893 -8.96 -43.57 -15.64
C GLY A 893 -9.53 -44.40 -14.50
N CYS A 894 -8.74 -45.30 -13.93
CA CYS A 894 -9.19 -46.16 -12.83
C CYS A 894 -8.35 -45.94 -11.56
N TYR A 895 -9.01 -46.01 -10.40
CA TYR A 895 -8.37 -46.18 -9.11
C TYR A 895 -8.52 -47.63 -8.63
N ASP A 896 -7.50 -48.14 -7.94
CA ASP A 896 -7.59 -49.40 -7.21
C ASP A 896 -8.34 -49.24 -5.87
N GLU A 897 -8.49 -50.32 -5.11
CA GLU A 897 -9.20 -50.32 -3.82
C GLU A 897 -8.54 -49.46 -2.74
N ARG A 898 -7.26 -49.11 -2.90
CA ARG A 898 -6.48 -48.29 -1.97
C ARG A 898 -6.58 -46.79 -2.28
N GLY A 899 -7.24 -46.41 -3.38
CA GLY A 899 -7.27 -45.02 -3.83
C GLY A 899 -6.10 -44.60 -4.70
N ILE A 900 -5.37 -45.57 -5.26
CA ILE A 900 -4.18 -45.33 -6.09
C ILE A 900 -4.58 -45.38 -7.57
N LYS A 901 -4.12 -44.42 -8.38
CA LYS A 901 -4.36 -44.42 -9.83
C LYS A 901 -3.66 -45.62 -10.47
N VAL A 902 -4.38 -46.38 -11.29
CA VAL A 902 -3.85 -47.55 -12.00
C VAL A 902 -4.32 -47.58 -13.45
N GLY A 903 -3.55 -48.22 -14.32
CA GLY A 903 -3.92 -48.42 -15.72
C GLY A 903 -3.86 -47.15 -16.55
N GLN A 904 -4.60 -47.11 -17.65
CA GLN A 904 -4.64 -45.97 -18.58
C GLN A 904 -5.40 -44.79 -17.98
N TRP A 905 -4.83 -43.59 -18.14
CA TRP A 905 -5.35 -42.35 -17.61
C TRP A 905 -5.22 -41.23 -18.64
N ILE A 906 -6.28 -40.43 -18.72
CA ILE A 906 -6.29 -39.14 -19.40
C ILE A 906 -6.73 -38.09 -18.37
N PHE A 907 -5.92 -37.08 -18.08
CA PHE A 907 -6.29 -36.01 -17.15
C PHE A 907 -5.74 -34.65 -17.57
N ILE A 908 -6.23 -33.59 -16.96
CA ILE A 908 -5.77 -32.21 -17.21
C ILE A 908 -5.14 -31.67 -15.93
N GLU A 909 -3.99 -31.02 -16.07
CA GLU A 909 -3.39 -30.24 -15.00
C GLU A 909 -3.02 -28.86 -15.55
N GLY A 910 -3.70 -27.82 -15.04
CA GLY A 910 -3.67 -26.49 -15.65
C GLY A 910 -4.24 -26.51 -17.07
N TYR A 911 -3.39 -26.24 -18.06
CA TYR A 911 -3.77 -26.20 -19.49
C TYR A 911 -3.21 -27.39 -20.29
N THR A 912 -2.60 -28.35 -19.58
CA THR A 912 -1.91 -29.49 -20.19
C THR A 912 -2.72 -30.75 -19.99
N LYS A 913 -3.09 -31.39 -21.11
CA LYS A 913 -3.68 -32.72 -21.15
C LYS A 913 -2.56 -33.76 -21.06
N PHE A 914 -2.67 -34.71 -20.14
CA PHE A 914 -1.78 -35.84 -19.98
C PHE A 914 -2.52 -37.13 -20.31
N GLU A 915 -1.90 -38.01 -21.08
CA GLU A 915 -2.43 -39.31 -21.48
C GLU A 915 -1.32 -40.36 -21.36
N GLY A 916 -1.54 -41.40 -20.56
CA GLY A 916 -0.54 -42.43 -20.31
C GLY A 916 -0.99 -43.42 -19.25
N LYS A 917 -0.05 -44.17 -18.67
CA LYS A 917 -0.37 -45.30 -17.79
C LYS A 917 0.29 -45.18 -16.41
N PHE A 918 -0.47 -45.56 -15.38
CA PHE A 918 0.02 -45.73 -14.02
C PHE A 918 0.21 -47.22 -13.68
N ASN A 919 1.24 -47.53 -12.90
CA ASN A 919 1.43 -48.86 -12.31
C ASN A 919 0.61 -49.02 -11.01
N ASN A 920 0.74 -50.17 -10.35
CA ASN A 920 0.00 -50.47 -9.13
C ASN A 920 0.46 -49.66 -7.90
N ASP A 921 1.57 -48.94 -7.99
CA ASP A 921 2.06 -48.05 -6.93
C ASP A 921 1.66 -46.58 -7.18
N GLY A 922 0.88 -46.32 -8.23
CA GLY A 922 0.43 -44.97 -8.58
C GLY A 922 1.47 -44.14 -9.30
N LYS A 923 2.53 -44.77 -9.80
CA LYS A 923 3.60 -44.09 -10.53
C LYS A 923 3.38 -44.17 -12.03
N LYS A 924 3.70 -43.09 -12.73
CA LYS A 924 3.72 -43.03 -14.19
C LYS A 924 4.74 -44.03 -14.74
N ILE A 925 4.28 -44.84 -15.69
CA ILE A 925 5.08 -45.82 -16.44
C ILE A 925 4.75 -45.76 -17.93
N ASP A 926 5.54 -46.44 -18.74
CA ASP A 926 5.34 -46.60 -20.18
C ASP A 926 5.28 -45.23 -20.91
N LEU A 927 4.68 -45.19 -22.10
CA LEU A 927 4.60 -43.99 -22.95
C LEU A 927 3.53 -43.01 -22.46
N TRP A 928 3.90 -41.73 -22.40
CA TRP A 928 3.02 -40.61 -22.08
C TRP A 928 2.95 -39.61 -23.22
N TYR A 929 1.78 -39.01 -23.39
CA TYR A 929 1.48 -37.93 -24.31
C TYR A 929 1.00 -36.72 -23.52
N LEU A 930 1.63 -35.58 -23.74
CA LEU A 930 1.34 -34.31 -23.10
C LEU A 930 0.97 -33.30 -24.18
N ARG A 931 -0.11 -32.54 -23.99
CA ARG A 931 -0.50 -31.44 -24.90
C ARG A 931 -0.89 -30.21 -24.09
N ASP A 932 -0.08 -29.16 -24.13
CA ASP A 932 -0.39 -27.85 -23.55
C ASP A 932 -1.06 -26.97 -24.61
N SER A 933 -2.32 -26.62 -24.34
CA SER A 933 -3.15 -25.83 -25.25
C SER A 933 -2.71 -24.36 -25.39
N ARG A 934 -1.97 -23.79 -24.42
CA ARG A 934 -1.55 -22.38 -24.47
C ARG A 934 -0.36 -22.13 -25.37
N TYR A 935 0.54 -23.10 -25.46
CA TYR A 935 1.84 -22.95 -26.13
C TYR A 935 1.98 -23.81 -27.38
N GLU A 936 0.89 -24.44 -27.81
CA GLU A 936 0.91 -25.44 -28.90
C GLU A 936 2.03 -26.48 -28.69
N LYS A 937 2.25 -26.84 -27.42
CA LYS A 937 3.35 -27.73 -27.02
C LYS A 937 2.82 -29.14 -26.89
N GLU A 938 3.38 -30.06 -27.64
CA GLU A 938 3.12 -31.49 -27.52
C GLU A 938 4.40 -32.19 -27.09
N ALA A 939 4.33 -33.08 -26.10
CA ALA A 939 5.47 -33.93 -25.75
C ALA A 939 5.03 -35.38 -25.71
N ARG A 940 5.89 -36.28 -26.19
CA ARG A 940 5.70 -37.72 -26.02
C ARG A 940 7.00 -38.38 -25.61
N GLY A 941 6.92 -39.31 -24.68
CA GLY A 941 8.08 -40.07 -24.22
C GLY A 941 7.73 -40.96 -23.04
N SER A 942 8.67 -41.79 -22.62
CA SER A 942 8.41 -42.79 -21.59
C SER A 942 8.67 -42.26 -20.18
N TYR A 943 7.93 -42.82 -19.22
CA TYR A 943 8.18 -42.67 -17.79
C TYR A 943 8.58 -44.01 -17.18
N GLN A 944 9.44 -43.95 -16.17
CA GLN A 944 9.73 -45.05 -15.26
C GLN A 944 9.75 -44.49 -13.83
N ASP A 945 8.84 -44.98 -12.98
CA ASP A 945 8.70 -44.55 -11.59
C ASP A 945 8.56 -43.03 -11.42
N ASP A 946 7.60 -42.42 -12.14
CA ASP A 946 7.32 -40.97 -12.14
C ASP A 946 8.42 -40.07 -12.73
N LYS A 947 9.46 -40.65 -13.32
CA LYS A 947 10.55 -39.90 -13.94
C LYS A 947 10.61 -40.15 -15.44
N GLU A 948 10.86 -39.10 -16.21
CA GLU A 948 11.10 -39.21 -17.64
C GLU A 948 12.28 -40.15 -17.90
N HIS A 949 12.08 -41.08 -18.82
CA HIS A 949 13.05 -42.11 -19.20
C HIS A 949 12.93 -42.44 -20.69
N GLY A 950 14.03 -42.85 -21.32
CA GLY A 950 14.05 -43.25 -22.73
C GLY A 950 13.92 -42.06 -23.69
N GLU A 951 13.49 -42.34 -24.92
CA GLU A 951 13.35 -41.33 -25.97
C GLU A 951 12.14 -40.40 -25.74
N TRP A 952 12.35 -39.11 -25.99
CA TRP A 952 11.35 -38.05 -25.89
C TRP A 952 11.36 -37.20 -27.14
N GLU A 953 10.17 -36.81 -27.58
CA GLU A 953 9.93 -35.84 -28.64
C GLU A 953 9.03 -34.72 -28.11
N ILE A 954 9.53 -33.49 -28.12
CA ILE A 954 8.81 -32.29 -27.66
C ILE A 954 8.64 -31.36 -28.86
N LYS A 955 7.41 -31.23 -29.35
CA LYS A 955 7.00 -30.28 -30.38
C LYS A 955 6.52 -28.99 -29.73
N THR A 956 6.94 -27.87 -30.29
CA THR A 956 6.50 -26.52 -29.95
C THR A 956 6.22 -25.76 -31.25
N SER A 957 5.58 -24.59 -31.17
CA SER A 957 5.44 -23.69 -32.33
C SER A 957 6.78 -23.30 -32.97
N SER A 958 7.88 -23.31 -32.21
CA SER A 958 9.22 -22.99 -32.68
C SER A 958 9.96 -24.16 -33.34
N GLY A 959 9.54 -25.40 -33.12
CA GLY A 959 10.24 -26.59 -33.60
C GLY A 959 10.01 -27.84 -32.76
N THR A 960 10.66 -28.94 -33.18
CA THR A 960 10.63 -30.25 -32.52
C THR A 960 11.99 -30.58 -31.90
N GLU A 961 12.03 -30.78 -30.59
CA GLU A 961 13.17 -31.34 -29.88
C GLU A 961 13.03 -32.86 -29.77
N LYS A 962 14.10 -33.62 -30.04
CA LYS A 962 14.18 -35.06 -29.81
C LYS A 962 15.43 -35.42 -29.04
N GLY A 963 15.33 -36.28 -28.03
CA GLY A 963 16.49 -36.76 -27.29
C GLY A 963 16.09 -37.77 -26.21
N CYS A 964 17.03 -38.14 -25.35
CA CYS A 964 16.79 -39.13 -24.31
C CYS A 964 16.71 -38.48 -22.92
N TYR A 965 15.89 -39.07 -22.07
CA TYR A 965 15.88 -38.84 -20.63
C TYR A 965 16.38 -40.08 -19.89
N SER A 966 17.04 -39.87 -18.75
CA SER A 966 17.29 -40.91 -17.76
C SER A 966 17.04 -40.33 -16.37
N ASN A 967 16.10 -40.94 -15.65
CA ASN A 967 15.80 -40.60 -14.26
C ASN A 967 15.40 -39.12 -14.09
N GLY A 968 14.63 -38.59 -15.06
CA GLY A 968 14.14 -37.21 -15.08
C GLY A 968 15.16 -36.17 -15.57
N ARG A 969 16.34 -36.59 -16.07
CA ARG A 969 17.35 -35.70 -16.63
C ARG A 969 17.52 -35.94 -18.12
N LYS A 970 17.62 -34.87 -18.90
CA LYS A 970 18.06 -34.94 -20.30
C LYS A 970 19.48 -35.54 -20.31
N ILE A 971 19.68 -36.56 -21.12
CA ILE A 971 20.98 -37.19 -21.36
C ILE A 971 21.26 -37.25 -22.86
N ASP A 972 22.52 -37.49 -23.21
CA ASP A 972 23.00 -37.66 -24.58
C ASP A 972 22.70 -36.45 -25.49
N LYS A 973 22.61 -36.72 -26.79
CA LYS A 973 22.44 -35.72 -27.86
C LYS A 973 20.96 -35.41 -28.03
N TRP A 974 20.62 -34.13 -27.93
CA TRP A 974 19.31 -33.60 -28.27
C TRP A 974 19.34 -32.92 -29.63
N PHE A 975 18.35 -33.19 -30.48
CA PHE A 975 18.20 -32.60 -31.80
C PHE A 975 17.02 -31.65 -31.79
N LEU A 976 17.28 -30.36 -32.02
CA LEU A 976 16.25 -29.34 -32.24
C LEU A 976 16.06 -29.14 -33.75
N GLU A 977 14.92 -29.56 -34.26
CA GLU A 977 14.45 -29.26 -35.61
C GLU A 977 13.56 -28.01 -35.58
N TYR A 978 13.99 -26.91 -36.20
CA TYR A 978 13.20 -25.68 -36.25
C TYR A 978 13.09 -25.14 -37.67
N TYR A 979 12.05 -24.35 -37.93
CA TYR A 979 11.84 -23.72 -39.23
C TYR A 979 12.32 -22.27 -39.18
N GLU A 980 13.33 -21.94 -39.98
CA GLU A 980 13.82 -20.58 -40.12
C GLU A 980 13.65 -20.16 -41.59
N ARG A 981 12.81 -19.14 -41.84
CA ARG A 981 12.52 -18.63 -43.20
C ARG A 981 12.03 -19.70 -44.19
N GLY A 982 11.11 -20.56 -43.75
CA GLY A 982 10.55 -21.63 -44.59
C GLY A 982 11.49 -22.80 -44.87
N SER A 983 12.71 -22.80 -44.32
CA SER A 983 13.67 -23.90 -44.44
C SER A 983 13.80 -24.66 -43.11
N ARG A 984 13.76 -26.00 -43.17
CA ARG A 984 13.97 -26.87 -42.00
C ARG A 984 15.46 -26.87 -41.64
N ARG A 985 15.81 -26.47 -40.41
CA ARG A 985 17.16 -26.53 -39.85
C ARG A 985 17.22 -27.49 -38.68
N GLN A 986 18.35 -28.15 -38.52
CA GLN A 986 18.65 -29.03 -37.39
C GLN A 986 19.82 -28.45 -36.59
N LYS A 987 19.63 -28.29 -35.28
CA LYS A 987 20.69 -27.93 -34.35
C LYS A 987 20.84 -29.05 -33.32
N GLN A 988 22.07 -29.51 -33.14
CA GLN A 988 22.40 -30.49 -32.12
C GLN A 988 22.81 -29.78 -30.82
N ILE A 989 22.29 -30.26 -29.69
CA ILE A 989 22.53 -29.74 -28.35
C ILE A 989 23.04 -30.91 -27.50
N TYR A 990 24.13 -30.68 -26.77
CA TYR A 990 24.73 -31.66 -25.87
C TYR A 990 24.38 -31.27 -24.44
N TYR A 991 23.84 -32.20 -23.65
CA TYR A 991 23.45 -32.01 -22.25
C TYR A 991 24.30 -32.86 -21.32
#